data_AF-A0A137QK47-F1
#
_entry.id   AF-A0A137QK47-F1
#
_cell.length_a   1.000
_cell.length_b   1.000
_cell.length_c   1.000
_cell.angle_alpha   90.00
_cell.angle_beta   90.00
_cell.angle_gamma   90.00
#
_symmetry.space_group_name_H-M   'P 1'
#
loop_
_entity.id
_entity.type
_entity.pdbx_description
1 polymer ?
#
loop_
_entity_poly.entity_id
_entity_poly.type
_entity_poly.pdbx_seq_one_letter_code
_entity_poly.pdbx_strand_id
1 'polypeptide(L)'
;MLTSHVSGFFKNASHLLFWRTQMTDESVIGTHNVRSNIVGNNNVVHFGENRSIERLADHSIPGVEHDSSERDPPPQCHPGTRLDICGQAQLWFHDPKRKESLLWVHGPAGVGKSAIMQTLAQEESRSPTSILGATIFFSRLRQRNDPKMLFNTIAYQLAVRYETYRQYIADILTKDPKIVEKSMKEQFKWFIMKPLAEQNVLREYCTTVLIILDGLDEAEGIEAQQLLVSLIGCFSLDYPTSPLIWAITSRPEPDIVKAFKSLPQIPVVYLEIGVKIDSDQGRADVELFLRNRFDEIRERYGAPSEWPSEVDFLKVAKGASGHFAFGKAAIRFIDDEDYANPVSQLGVVITVIESTTPFTLEQNPLAALDNLYFQILLAVPPKVRDIASHLLALSFTDWRFSYCRPFWAHCNWLKLSQADAYGALRKLHSVLRVPPPEQVDWMTRLEPFHKSFSDYIISSARSGQFHVPDPMKILLVGMVRVLSESRDPVGSVVKTSGVQLSWTCMDHTTELQMDLLCKSLFTVTENIDEAISCEDDTARTTDKLAAFFQDLDYADPFTSHDLYLARTLPFWFKSKEAARMISVLEAWGVARPVAISSIKLTCVRADRAANVRGGQHEWEPTAIPHFFTDYDSDKNLQWGKASLSQNPNWQERLQEHLQAIEELELPARVYLIGKGKKSVISIYQNINASTPWSYIIPYDQS
;
A
#
# COMPACT_ATOMS: atom_id res chain seq x y z
N MET A 1 36.62 -15.50 -34.55
CA MET A 1 36.87 -16.95 -34.61
C MET A 1 36.55 -17.53 -33.25
N LEU A 2 35.70 -18.58 -33.21
CA LEU A 2 35.35 -19.48 -32.09
C LEU A 2 34.61 -18.80 -30.91
N THR A 3 33.29 -18.88 -30.69
CA THR A 3 32.24 -19.94 -30.61
C THR A 3 32.36 -20.95 -29.45
N SER A 4 31.22 -21.14 -28.76
CA SER A 4 30.81 -22.14 -27.73
C SER A 4 31.29 -21.86 -26.29
N HIS A 5 30.46 -21.83 -25.25
CA HIS A 5 29.29 -22.66 -24.94
C HIS A 5 28.24 -21.92 -24.09
N VAL A 6 27.02 -21.76 -24.60
CA VAL A 6 25.79 -21.77 -23.78
C VAL A 6 24.74 -22.51 -24.59
N SER A 7 24.67 -23.83 -24.40
CA SER A 7 23.66 -24.69 -25.03
C SER A 7 23.11 -25.65 -23.99
N GLY A 8 21.90 -25.40 -23.49
CA GLY A 8 21.19 -26.34 -22.64
C GLY A 8 20.08 -25.75 -21.79
N PHE A 9 19.12 -25.03 -22.37
CA PHE A 9 17.87 -24.74 -21.63
C PHE A 9 16.60 -24.69 -22.51
N PHE A 10 16.70 -24.46 -23.83
CA PHE A 10 15.54 -24.43 -24.74
C PHE A 10 15.63 -25.49 -25.83
N LYS A 11 15.54 -26.79 -25.49
CA LYS A 11 15.46 -27.86 -26.50
C LYS A 11 14.11 -28.56 -26.63
N ASN A 12 13.08 -28.18 -25.87
CA ASN A 12 11.72 -28.77 -25.97
C ASN A 12 10.57 -27.75 -25.90
N ALA A 13 10.76 -26.53 -26.42
CA ALA A 13 9.70 -25.51 -26.47
C ALA A 13 8.83 -25.59 -27.74
N SER A 14 8.43 -26.79 -28.18
CA SER A 14 7.61 -27.00 -29.38
C SER A 14 6.09 -26.97 -29.14
N HIS A 15 5.61 -26.38 -28.03
CA HIS A 15 4.16 -26.25 -27.75
C HIS A 15 3.73 -24.85 -27.24
N LEU A 16 4.48 -23.79 -27.55
CA LEU A 16 4.02 -22.42 -27.30
C LEU A 16 3.19 -21.91 -28.50
N LEU A 17 1.87 -22.07 -28.40
CA LEU A 17 0.90 -21.45 -29.30
C LEU A 17 0.85 -19.94 -29.03
N PHE A 18 1.54 -19.17 -29.88
CA PHE A 18 1.34 -17.73 -30.02
C PHE A 18 0.03 -17.47 -30.79
N TRP A 19 -0.97 -16.89 -30.13
CA TRP A 19 -2.06 -16.21 -30.85
C TRP A 19 -1.55 -14.85 -31.34
N ARG A 20 -1.14 -14.81 -32.61
CA ARG A 20 -0.93 -13.57 -33.37
C ARG A 20 -2.28 -12.95 -33.69
N THR A 21 -2.57 -11.78 -33.14
CA THR A 21 -3.62 -10.88 -33.63
C THR A 21 -3.17 -10.26 -34.95
N GLN A 22 -3.88 -10.57 -36.03
CA GLN A 22 -3.71 -9.94 -37.34
C GLN A 22 -4.66 -8.74 -37.43
N MET A 23 -4.10 -7.57 -37.68
CA MET A 23 -4.83 -6.37 -38.09
C MET A 23 -5.49 -6.61 -39.45
N THR A 24 -6.77 -6.28 -39.58
CA THR A 24 -7.38 -5.87 -40.85
C THR A 24 -8.39 -4.76 -40.59
N ASP A 25 -8.27 -3.72 -41.40
CA ASP A 25 -9.01 -2.47 -41.40
C ASP A 25 -10.32 -2.57 -42.21
N GLU A 26 -11.17 -1.56 -42.03
CA GLU A 26 -12.32 -1.11 -42.86
C GLU A 26 -13.70 -1.83 -42.84
N SER A 27 -14.64 -1.10 -42.22
CA SER A 27 -16.06 -0.83 -42.54
C SER A 27 -16.82 -1.68 -43.57
N VAL A 28 -17.99 -2.23 -43.19
CA VAL A 28 -19.28 -2.16 -43.95
C VAL A 28 -20.47 -2.34 -42.98
N ILE A 29 -21.49 -1.51 -43.20
CA ILE A 29 -22.84 -1.48 -42.60
C ILE A 29 -23.62 -2.78 -42.85
N GLY A 30 -24.29 -3.33 -41.82
CA GLY A 30 -25.25 -4.41 -42.01
C GLY A 30 -25.96 -4.82 -40.73
N THR A 31 -27.15 -4.26 -40.50
CA THR A 31 -28.16 -4.81 -39.59
C THR A 31 -28.46 -6.26 -39.93
N HIS A 32 -28.51 -7.18 -38.96
CA HIS A 32 -29.40 -8.37 -38.96
C HIS A 32 -29.37 -9.14 -37.62
N ASN A 33 -30.51 -9.12 -36.94
CA ASN A 33 -31.14 -10.16 -36.11
C ASN A 33 -30.26 -11.31 -35.59
N VAL A 34 -29.92 -11.27 -34.30
CA VAL A 34 -29.58 -12.50 -33.55
C VAL A 34 -30.87 -13.16 -33.09
N ARG A 35 -31.31 -14.17 -33.84
CA ARG A 35 -32.21 -15.20 -33.35
C ARG A 35 -31.52 -15.95 -32.21
N SER A 36 -32.20 -16.01 -31.07
CA SER A 36 -31.91 -16.90 -29.96
C SER A 36 -31.71 -18.34 -30.42
N ASN A 37 -30.52 -18.89 -30.24
CA ASN A 37 -30.31 -20.32 -30.16
C ASN A 37 -29.82 -20.66 -28.75
N ILE A 38 -30.74 -21.24 -27.99
CA ILE A 38 -30.55 -21.80 -26.66
C ILE A 38 -29.58 -22.98 -26.79
N VAL A 39 -28.34 -22.78 -26.34
CA VAL A 39 -27.42 -23.87 -25.93
C VAL A 39 -27.19 -23.66 -24.44
N GLY A 40 -27.83 -24.54 -23.65
CA GLY A 40 -28.14 -24.34 -22.24
C GLY A 40 -27.00 -24.56 -21.24
N ASN A 41 -27.12 -23.84 -20.13
CA ASN A 41 -26.52 -23.95 -18.81
C ASN A 41 -24.99 -23.87 -18.62
N ASN A 42 -24.14 -24.52 -19.42
CA ASN A 42 -22.72 -24.61 -19.02
C ASN A 42 -21.94 -23.30 -19.23
N ASN A 43 -22.26 -22.52 -20.27
CA ASN A 43 -21.54 -21.26 -20.51
C ASN A 43 -21.93 -20.18 -19.50
N VAL A 44 -23.19 -20.10 -19.06
CA VAL A 44 -23.65 -19.06 -18.11
C VAL A 44 -23.07 -19.29 -16.72
N VAL A 45 -22.94 -20.54 -16.28
CA VAL A 45 -22.32 -20.91 -15.00
C VAL A 45 -20.84 -20.51 -14.98
N HIS A 46 -20.07 -20.85 -16.02
CA HIS A 46 -18.66 -20.46 -16.10
C HIS A 46 -18.43 -18.95 -16.18
N PHE A 47 -19.30 -18.18 -16.85
CA PHE A 47 -19.22 -16.72 -16.86
C PHE A 47 -19.49 -16.10 -15.46
N GLY A 48 -20.43 -16.66 -14.69
CA GLY A 48 -20.75 -16.21 -13.33
C GLY A 48 -19.66 -16.56 -12.31
N GLU A 49 -19.10 -17.76 -12.42
CA GLU A 49 -17.95 -18.21 -11.61
C GLU A 49 -16.74 -17.32 -11.81
N ASN A 50 -16.33 -17.06 -13.06
CA ASN A 50 -15.17 -16.23 -13.37
C ASN A 50 -15.32 -14.81 -12.81
N ARG A 51 -16.50 -14.19 -12.97
CA ARG A 51 -16.79 -12.86 -12.42
C ARG A 51 -16.71 -12.82 -10.90
N SER A 52 -17.10 -13.90 -10.22
CA SER A 52 -17.04 -13.99 -8.76
C SER A 52 -15.60 -14.07 -8.26
N ILE A 53 -14.74 -14.81 -8.96
CA ILE A 53 -13.31 -14.93 -8.64
C ILE A 53 -12.57 -13.62 -8.96
N GLU A 54 -12.88 -12.97 -10.08
CA GLU A 54 -12.37 -11.63 -10.41
C GLU A 54 -12.71 -10.63 -9.29
N ARG A 55 -13.94 -10.65 -8.78
CA ARG A 55 -14.33 -9.78 -7.66
C ARG A 55 -13.52 -10.06 -6.39
N LEU A 56 -13.18 -11.31 -6.10
CA LEU A 56 -12.29 -11.62 -4.98
C LEU A 56 -10.88 -11.11 -5.22
N ALA A 57 -10.35 -11.26 -6.45
CA ALA A 57 -9.04 -10.74 -6.82
C ALA A 57 -8.97 -9.21 -6.64
N ASP A 58 -10.02 -8.49 -7.07
CA ASP A 58 -10.14 -7.03 -6.92
C ASP A 58 -10.18 -6.57 -5.44
N HIS A 59 -10.58 -7.45 -4.53
CA HIS A 59 -10.67 -7.18 -3.09
C HIS A 59 -9.61 -7.97 -2.28
N SER A 60 -8.55 -8.43 -2.94
CA SER A 60 -7.40 -9.10 -2.34
C SER A 60 -6.22 -8.13 -2.17
N ILE A 61 -5.30 -8.45 -1.26
CA ILE A 61 -4.09 -7.66 -1.04
C ILE A 61 -3.09 -8.00 -2.14
N PRO A 62 -2.71 -7.07 -3.03
CA PRO A 62 -1.81 -7.38 -4.13
C PRO A 62 -0.38 -7.67 -3.65
N GLY A 63 0.19 -8.78 -4.13
CA GLY A 63 1.60 -9.11 -3.99
C GLY A 63 2.04 -9.57 -2.60
N VAL A 64 1.11 -10.14 -1.83
CA VAL A 64 1.40 -10.79 -0.54
C VAL A 64 1.78 -12.25 -0.68
N GLU A 65 1.53 -12.85 -1.84
CA GLU A 65 1.79 -14.26 -2.12
C GLU A 65 3.29 -14.56 -2.14
N HIS A 66 3.66 -15.79 -1.82
CA HIS A 66 5.07 -16.23 -1.83
C HIS A 66 5.76 -16.16 -3.20
N ASP A 67 4.99 -16.22 -4.28
CA ASP A 67 5.42 -16.28 -5.68
C ASP A 67 5.10 -15.00 -6.47
N SER A 68 4.69 -13.92 -5.80
CA SER A 68 4.45 -12.64 -6.45
C SER A 68 5.74 -12.04 -7.02
N SER A 69 5.66 -11.48 -8.23
CA SER A 69 6.75 -10.72 -8.88
C SER A 69 7.23 -9.55 -8.04
N GLU A 70 6.32 -8.95 -7.26
CA GLU A 70 6.61 -7.90 -6.30
C GLU A 70 7.61 -8.33 -5.21
N ARG A 71 7.74 -9.63 -5.00
CA ARG A 71 8.63 -10.21 -4.00
C ARG A 71 9.85 -10.86 -4.64
N ASP A 72 10.08 -10.73 -5.94
CA ASP A 72 11.23 -11.34 -6.61
C ASP A 72 12.49 -10.42 -6.55
N PRO A 73 13.67 -10.91 -6.10
CA PRO A 73 13.90 -12.18 -5.41
C PRO A 73 13.41 -12.14 -3.96
N PRO A 74 12.77 -13.22 -3.46
CA PRO A 74 12.14 -13.17 -2.15
C PRO A 74 13.16 -13.38 -1.04
N PRO A 75 12.90 -12.87 0.18
CA PRO A 75 13.79 -13.07 1.30
C PRO A 75 13.80 -14.57 1.64
N GLN A 76 14.91 -15.26 1.42
CA GLN A 76 15.07 -16.68 1.75
C GLN A 76 16.15 -16.88 2.81
N CYS A 77 16.10 -18.03 3.49
CA CYS A 77 17.17 -18.47 4.36
C CYS A 77 18.44 -18.63 3.51
N HIS A 78 19.59 -18.25 4.08
CA HIS A 78 20.86 -18.55 3.42
C HIS A 78 21.03 -20.09 3.39
N PRO A 79 21.55 -20.68 2.31
CA PRO A 79 21.83 -22.12 2.27
C PRO A 79 22.57 -22.60 3.52
N GLY A 80 22.08 -23.68 4.13
CA GLY A 80 22.65 -24.27 5.34
C GLY A 80 22.31 -23.57 6.66
N THR A 81 21.46 -22.53 6.66
CA THR A 81 21.03 -21.82 7.88
C THR A 81 19.58 -22.11 8.22
N ARG A 82 19.19 -21.93 9.50
CA ARG A 82 17.82 -22.11 10.01
C ARG A 82 17.22 -23.50 9.77
N LEU A 83 18.06 -24.51 9.58
CA LEU A 83 17.64 -25.88 9.29
C LEU A 83 16.89 -26.51 10.46
N ASP A 84 17.23 -26.13 11.69
CA ASP A 84 16.56 -26.56 12.92
C ASP A 84 15.09 -26.12 12.96
N ILE A 85 14.84 -24.82 12.74
CA ILE A 85 13.50 -24.24 12.78
C ILE A 85 12.69 -24.68 11.57
N CYS A 86 13.27 -24.67 10.37
CA CYS A 86 12.58 -25.11 9.17
C CYS A 86 12.24 -26.61 9.27
N GLY A 87 13.18 -27.43 9.75
CA GLY A 87 12.96 -28.86 9.99
C GLY A 87 11.88 -29.12 11.03
N GLN A 88 11.86 -28.38 12.14
CA GLN A 88 10.82 -28.52 13.16
C GLN A 88 9.42 -28.15 12.61
N ALA A 89 9.32 -27.06 11.84
CA ALA A 89 8.07 -26.66 11.20
C ALA A 89 7.59 -27.70 10.17
N GLN A 90 8.50 -28.19 9.32
CA GLN A 90 8.24 -29.27 8.36
C GLN A 90 7.74 -30.55 9.02
N LEU A 91 8.41 -30.99 10.10
CA LEU A 91 7.97 -32.15 10.87
C LEU A 91 6.56 -31.96 11.44
N TRP A 92 6.23 -30.74 11.90
CA TRP A 92 4.92 -30.41 12.44
C TRP A 92 3.83 -30.31 11.36
N PHE A 93 4.15 -29.79 10.17
CA PHE A 93 3.22 -29.72 9.04
C PHE A 93 2.69 -31.11 8.66
N HIS A 94 3.59 -32.09 8.62
CA HIS A 94 3.31 -33.45 8.13
C HIS A 94 3.09 -34.49 9.24
N ASP A 95 2.98 -34.08 10.51
CA ASP A 95 2.68 -35.00 11.62
C ASP A 95 1.17 -35.34 11.68
N PRO A 96 0.75 -36.59 11.40
CA PRO A 96 -0.65 -36.99 11.48
C PRO A 96 -1.17 -37.10 12.92
N LYS A 97 -0.29 -37.06 13.92
CA LYS A 97 -0.63 -37.12 15.36
C LYS A 97 -0.59 -35.76 16.04
N ARG A 98 -0.35 -34.69 15.27
CA ARG A 98 -0.34 -33.32 15.76
C ARG A 98 -1.65 -33.00 16.49
N LYS A 99 -1.55 -32.34 17.65
CA LYS A 99 -2.71 -31.94 18.46
C LYS A 99 -3.10 -30.48 18.25
N GLU A 100 -2.11 -29.67 17.91
CA GLU A 100 -2.21 -28.26 17.62
C GLU A 100 -2.61 -28.05 16.14
N SER A 101 -3.20 -26.92 15.80
CA SER A 101 -3.48 -26.53 14.40
C SER A 101 -2.87 -25.18 14.04
N LEU A 102 -2.16 -24.58 14.99
CA LEU A 102 -1.48 -23.31 14.84
C LEU A 102 0.01 -23.47 15.22
N LEU A 103 0.89 -22.97 14.37
CA LEU A 103 2.31 -22.80 14.65
C LEU A 103 2.57 -21.30 14.78
N TRP A 104 3.11 -20.87 15.91
CA TRP A 104 3.50 -19.48 16.13
C TRP A 104 5.02 -19.37 16.27
N VAL A 105 5.65 -18.76 15.27
CA VAL A 105 7.09 -18.49 15.25
C VAL A 105 7.33 -17.02 15.57
N HIS A 106 7.84 -16.72 16.76
CA HIS A 106 8.05 -15.34 17.20
C HIS A 106 9.51 -15.02 17.44
N GLY A 107 9.84 -13.74 17.40
CA GLY A 107 11.20 -13.26 17.63
C GLY A 107 11.36 -11.79 17.23
N PRO A 108 12.46 -11.14 17.63
CA PRO A 108 12.69 -9.73 17.34
C PRO A 108 12.90 -9.46 15.83
N ALA A 109 12.97 -8.19 15.46
CA ALA A 109 13.26 -7.80 14.08
C ALA A 109 14.64 -8.32 13.64
N GLY A 110 14.78 -8.71 12.36
CA GLY A 110 16.11 -9.01 11.81
C GLY A 110 16.69 -10.39 12.08
N VAL A 111 15.97 -11.28 12.79
CA VAL A 111 16.37 -12.68 12.98
C VAL A 111 16.05 -13.60 11.80
N GLY A 112 15.27 -13.13 10.81
CA GLY A 112 14.97 -13.88 9.59
C GLY A 112 13.67 -14.66 9.59
N LYS A 113 12.66 -14.29 10.40
CA LYS A 113 11.34 -14.96 10.42
C LYS A 113 10.66 -15.02 9.04
N SER A 114 10.62 -13.89 8.33
CA SER A 114 10.09 -13.85 6.96
C SER A 114 10.88 -14.71 5.98
N ALA A 115 12.18 -14.86 6.19
CA ALA A 115 13.02 -15.74 5.39
C ALA A 115 12.71 -17.22 5.66
N ILE A 116 12.45 -17.58 6.93
CA ILE A 116 11.99 -18.91 7.33
C ILE A 116 10.65 -19.23 6.67
N MET A 117 9.64 -18.35 6.82
CA MET A 117 8.32 -18.58 6.22
C MET A 117 8.34 -18.63 4.70
N GLN A 118 9.16 -17.80 4.06
CA GLN A 118 9.33 -17.86 2.61
C GLN A 118 9.97 -19.17 2.15
N THR A 119 10.99 -19.65 2.88
CA THR A 119 11.66 -20.92 2.57
C THR A 119 10.68 -22.08 2.70
N LEU A 120 9.94 -22.13 3.81
CA LEU A 120 8.89 -23.13 4.03
C LEU A 120 7.80 -23.08 2.94
N ALA A 121 7.34 -21.88 2.57
CA ALA A 121 6.36 -21.71 1.50
C ALA A 121 6.88 -22.25 0.15
N GLN A 122 8.13 -21.98 -0.20
CA GLN A 122 8.71 -22.46 -1.45
C GLN A 122 8.95 -23.96 -1.47
N GLU A 123 9.39 -24.54 -0.36
CA GLU A 123 9.53 -25.99 -0.19
C GLU A 123 8.17 -26.67 -0.36
N GLU A 124 7.13 -26.18 0.33
CA GLU A 124 5.79 -26.72 0.22
C GLU A 124 5.19 -26.52 -1.17
N SER A 125 5.40 -25.36 -1.80
CA SER A 125 4.89 -25.07 -3.15
C SER A 125 5.48 -26.00 -4.21
N ARG A 126 6.76 -26.38 -4.07
CA ARG A 126 7.46 -27.29 -5.00
C ARG A 126 7.19 -28.76 -4.73
N SER A 127 6.59 -29.10 -3.59
CA SER A 127 6.30 -30.49 -3.22
C SER A 127 5.20 -31.08 -4.11
N PRO A 128 5.35 -32.31 -4.63
CA PRO A 128 4.29 -32.99 -5.39
C PRO A 128 3.06 -33.29 -4.52
N THR A 129 3.22 -33.34 -3.20
CA THR A 129 2.14 -33.49 -2.21
C THR A 129 1.97 -32.20 -1.42
N SER A 130 2.10 -31.05 -2.09
CA SER A 130 2.01 -29.73 -1.50
C SER A 130 0.73 -29.56 -0.69
N ILE A 131 0.87 -29.23 0.60
CA ILE A 131 -0.26 -28.85 1.45
C ILE A 131 -0.49 -27.34 1.45
N LEU A 132 0.32 -26.55 0.73
CA LEU A 132 0.23 -25.09 0.76
C LEU A 132 -1.09 -24.60 0.15
N GLY A 133 -1.96 -24.02 0.99
CA GLY A 133 -3.22 -23.45 0.56
C GLY A 133 -3.09 -21.98 0.19
N ALA A 134 -2.57 -21.17 1.11
CA ALA A 134 -2.42 -19.73 0.92
C ALA A 134 -1.22 -19.17 1.68
N THR A 135 -0.71 -18.04 1.19
CA THR A 135 0.40 -17.31 1.80
C THR A 135 0.09 -15.82 1.84
N ILE A 136 0.34 -15.19 2.99
CA ILE A 136 0.17 -13.76 3.19
C ILE A 136 1.43 -13.24 3.89
N PHE A 137 2.20 -12.40 3.20
CA PHE A 137 3.35 -11.73 3.76
C PHE A 137 3.03 -10.25 3.97
N PHE A 138 2.65 -9.90 5.20
CA PHE A 138 2.26 -8.54 5.53
C PHE A 138 3.45 -7.58 5.44
N SER A 139 3.16 -6.34 5.01
CA SER A 139 4.18 -5.28 4.99
C SER A 139 3.55 -3.90 5.12
N ARG A 140 3.82 -3.20 6.24
CA ARG A 140 3.36 -1.80 6.41
C ARG A 140 4.03 -0.85 5.41
N LEU A 141 5.31 -1.10 5.11
CA LEU A 141 6.09 -0.28 4.18
C LEU A 141 5.49 -0.33 2.76
N ARG A 142 5.05 -1.53 2.35
CA ARG A 142 4.46 -1.77 1.02
C ARG A 142 2.93 -1.65 0.99
N GLN A 143 2.28 -1.21 2.08
CA GLN A 143 0.81 -1.13 2.21
C GLN A 143 0.10 -2.45 1.95
N ARG A 144 0.73 -3.54 2.37
CA ARG A 144 0.21 -4.90 2.29
C ARG A 144 -0.21 -5.34 3.68
N ASN A 145 -1.04 -4.54 4.33
CA ASN A 145 -1.35 -4.68 5.75
C ASN A 145 -2.82 -4.50 6.11
N ASP A 146 -3.72 -4.29 5.14
CA ASP A 146 -5.15 -4.17 5.43
C ASP A 146 -5.74 -5.52 5.84
N PRO A 147 -6.13 -5.70 7.11
CA PRO A 147 -6.64 -6.97 7.59
C PRO A 147 -8.07 -7.25 7.08
N LYS A 148 -8.80 -6.26 6.54
CA LYS A 148 -10.14 -6.44 5.95
C LYS A 148 -10.09 -7.18 4.61
N MET A 149 -8.94 -7.21 3.95
CA MET A 149 -8.75 -7.93 2.70
C MET A 149 -8.12 -9.31 2.92
N LEU A 150 -7.73 -9.66 4.15
CA LEU A 150 -7.02 -10.90 4.45
C LEU A 150 -7.79 -12.14 4.01
N PHE A 151 -9.05 -12.28 4.46
CA PHE A 151 -9.84 -13.48 4.18
C PHE A 151 -10.34 -13.52 2.73
N ASN A 152 -10.49 -12.37 2.07
CA ASN A 152 -10.70 -12.31 0.62
C ASN A 152 -9.50 -12.91 -0.12
N THR A 153 -8.28 -12.51 0.28
CA THR A 153 -7.03 -12.96 -0.33
C THR A 153 -6.80 -14.46 -0.14
N ILE A 154 -7.05 -14.97 1.08
CA ILE A 154 -7.00 -16.41 1.36
C ILE A 154 -8.06 -17.15 0.52
N ALA A 155 -9.29 -16.63 0.45
CA ALA A 155 -10.35 -17.24 -0.34
C ALA A 155 -9.99 -17.29 -1.83
N TYR A 156 -9.42 -16.21 -2.38
CA TYR A 156 -8.93 -16.17 -3.75
C TYR A 156 -7.88 -17.26 -4.00
N GLN A 157 -6.82 -17.32 -3.18
CA GLN A 157 -5.76 -18.33 -3.33
C GLN A 157 -6.29 -19.76 -3.24
N LEU A 158 -7.21 -20.05 -2.32
CA LEU A 158 -7.86 -21.35 -2.19
C LEU A 158 -8.76 -21.66 -3.40
N ALA A 159 -9.51 -20.69 -3.93
CA ALA A 159 -10.40 -20.88 -5.09
C ALA A 159 -9.62 -21.06 -6.39
N VAL A 160 -8.44 -20.45 -6.54
CA VAL A 160 -7.55 -20.73 -7.67
C VAL A 160 -7.06 -22.18 -7.64
N ARG A 161 -6.91 -22.77 -6.44
CA ARG A 161 -6.31 -24.09 -6.25
C ARG A 161 -7.31 -25.26 -6.18
N TYR A 162 -8.48 -25.05 -5.58
CA TYR A 162 -9.45 -26.12 -5.31
C TYR A 162 -10.81 -25.84 -5.96
N GLU A 163 -11.21 -26.69 -6.91
CA GLU A 163 -12.39 -26.48 -7.73
C GLU A 163 -13.70 -26.52 -6.93
N THR A 164 -13.85 -27.43 -5.96
CA THR A 164 -15.04 -27.49 -5.10
C THR A 164 -15.18 -26.26 -4.21
N TYR A 165 -14.06 -25.72 -3.74
CA TYR A 165 -14.06 -24.46 -2.99
C TYR A 165 -14.37 -23.27 -3.90
N ARG A 166 -13.85 -23.25 -5.14
CA ARG A 166 -14.20 -22.24 -6.15
C ARG A 166 -15.70 -22.18 -6.41
N GLN A 167 -16.34 -23.33 -6.60
CA GLN A 167 -17.78 -23.43 -6.81
C GLN A 167 -18.57 -22.90 -5.60
N TYR A 168 -18.18 -23.30 -4.39
CA TYR A 168 -18.78 -22.75 -3.16
C TYR A 168 -18.68 -21.22 -3.09
N ILE A 169 -17.50 -20.68 -3.41
CA ILE A 169 -17.25 -19.23 -3.42
C ILE A 169 -18.13 -18.52 -4.46
N ALA A 170 -18.21 -19.06 -5.68
CA ALA A 170 -19.06 -18.51 -6.73
C ALA A 170 -20.54 -18.49 -6.31
N ASP A 171 -21.02 -19.56 -5.67
CA ASP A 171 -22.39 -19.64 -5.19
C ASP A 171 -22.72 -18.58 -4.13
N ILE A 172 -21.84 -18.38 -3.15
CA ILE A 172 -22.09 -17.39 -2.08
C ILE A 172 -21.96 -15.96 -2.59
N LEU A 173 -21.03 -15.67 -3.51
CA LEU A 173 -20.86 -14.34 -4.09
C LEU A 173 -21.93 -14.00 -5.13
N THR A 174 -22.50 -15.01 -5.80
CA THR A 174 -23.68 -14.83 -6.65
C THR A 174 -24.90 -14.42 -5.83
N LYS A 175 -25.04 -14.97 -4.62
CA LYS A 175 -26.15 -14.65 -3.70
C LYS A 175 -25.94 -13.32 -2.96
N ASP A 176 -24.73 -13.05 -2.50
CA ASP A 176 -24.38 -11.82 -1.80
C ASP A 176 -22.97 -11.35 -2.22
N PRO A 177 -22.89 -10.51 -3.27
CA PRO A 177 -21.61 -9.98 -3.75
C PRO A 177 -20.89 -9.10 -2.72
N LYS A 178 -21.60 -8.58 -1.70
CA LYS A 178 -21.03 -7.67 -0.70
C LYS A 178 -20.33 -8.40 0.45
N ILE A 179 -20.27 -9.74 0.45
CA ILE A 179 -19.50 -10.49 1.47
C ILE A 179 -18.05 -10.01 1.54
N VAL A 180 -17.43 -9.65 0.41
CA VAL A 180 -16.05 -9.15 0.34
C VAL A 180 -15.84 -7.81 1.07
N GLU A 181 -16.92 -7.07 1.34
CA GLU A 181 -16.93 -5.78 2.05
C GLU A 181 -17.37 -5.92 3.52
N LYS A 182 -17.80 -7.13 3.95
CA LYS A 182 -18.27 -7.36 5.32
C LYS A 182 -17.12 -7.33 6.33
N SER A 183 -17.49 -7.28 7.60
CA SER A 183 -16.53 -7.39 8.70
C SER A 183 -15.67 -8.65 8.58
N MET A 184 -14.44 -8.57 9.09
CA MET A 184 -13.50 -9.69 9.14
C MET A 184 -14.10 -10.97 9.74
N LYS A 185 -14.96 -10.84 10.77
CA LYS A 185 -15.66 -11.99 11.38
C LYS A 185 -16.61 -12.67 10.41
N GLU A 186 -17.37 -11.89 9.64
CA GLU A 186 -18.29 -12.41 8.63
C GLU A 186 -17.53 -13.01 7.44
N GLN A 187 -16.48 -12.36 6.97
CA GLN A 187 -15.61 -12.93 5.94
C GLN A 187 -15.00 -14.26 6.39
N PHE A 188 -14.44 -14.33 7.60
CA PHE A 188 -13.91 -15.58 8.18
C PHE A 188 -14.96 -16.67 8.23
N LYS A 189 -16.18 -16.34 8.66
CA LYS A 189 -17.29 -17.28 8.69
C LYS A 189 -17.63 -17.86 7.32
N TRP A 190 -17.79 -16.99 6.32
CA TRP A 190 -18.26 -17.39 4.99
C TRP A 190 -17.17 -18.02 4.13
N PHE A 191 -15.94 -17.55 4.24
CA PHE A 191 -14.81 -18.04 3.43
C PHE A 191 -14.03 -19.15 4.11
N ILE A 192 -13.93 -19.20 5.44
CA ILE A 192 -13.11 -20.20 6.13
C ILE A 192 -13.99 -21.23 6.82
N MET A 193 -14.77 -20.79 7.80
CA MET A 193 -15.46 -21.72 8.71
C MET A 193 -16.49 -22.61 8.01
N LYS A 194 -17.44 -22.01 7.28
CA LYS A 194 -18.50 -22.75 6.60
C LYS A 194 -17.98 -23.77 5.57
N PRO A 195 -17.16 -23.38 4.57
CA PRO A 195 -16.74 -24.33 3.55
C PRO A 195 -15.80 -25.41 4.08
N LEU A 196 -14.93 -25.07 5.04
CA LEU A 196 -13.83 -25.97 5.43
C LEU A 196 -14.15 -26.81 6.67
N ALA A 197 -15.03 -26.34 7.55
CA ALA A 197 -15.43 -27.10 8.74
C ALA A 197 -16.85 -27.67 8.65
N GLU A 198 -17.85 -26.88 8.24
CA GLU A 198 -19.25 -27.34 8.21
C GLU A 198 -19.54 -28.21 6.98
N GLN A 199 -19.08 -27.78 5.80
CA GLN A 199 -19.34 -28.48 4.53
C GLN A 199 -18.19 -29.38 4.09
N ASN A 200 -16.98 -29.11 4.60
CA ASN A 200 -15.76 -29.84 4.33
C ASN A 200 -15.50 -30.05 2.82
N VAL A 201 -15.62 -28.97 2.03
CA VAL A 201 -15.56 -29.01 0.56
C VAL A 201 -14.21 -29.50 0.02
N LEU A 202 -13.16 -29.54 0.86
CA LEU A 202 -11.81 -30.00 0.50
C LEU A 202 -11.53 -31.46 0.85
N ARG A 203 -12.51 -32.18 1.44
CA ARG A 203 -12.33 -33.55 1.96
C ARG A 203 -11.74 -34.53 0.93
N GLU A 204 -12.08 -34.37 -0.34
CA GLU A 204 -11.62 -35.25 -1.43
C GLU A 204 -10.22 -34.89 -1.95
N TYR A 205 -9.74 -33.68 -1.68
CA TYR A 205 -8.47 -33.18 -2.21
C TYR A 205 -7.30 -33.41 -1.26
N CYS A 206 -7.52 -33.12 0.03
CA CYS A 206 -6.42 -33.06 0.99
C CYS A 206 -6.92 -33.25 2.42
N THR A 207 -6.08 -33.87 3.25
CA THR A 207 -6.30 -34.00 4.69
C THR A 207 -5.73 -32.82 5.47
N THR A 208 -4.88 -32.00 4.85
CA THR A 208 -4.24 -30.86 5.48
C THR A 208 -4.01 -29.74 4.45
N VAL A 209 -4.30 -28.51 4.84
CA VAL A 209 -4.10 -27.29 4.06
C VAL A 209 -3.43 -26.24 4.94
N LEU A 210 -2.23 -25.83 4.56
CA LEU A 210 -1.40 -24.87 5.26
C LEU A 210 -1.67 -23.44 4.79
N ILE A 211 -1.96 -22.56 5.74
CA ILE A 211 -2.01 -21.11 5.53
C ILE A 211 -0.86 -20.45 6.29
N ILE A 212 -0.01 -19.73 5.56
CA ILE A 212 1.13 -19.00 6.15
C ILE A 212 0.78 -17.52 6.26
N LEU A 213 0.87 -16.96 7.47
CA LEU A 213 0.74 -15.53 7.76
C LEU A 213 2.05 -15.00 8.32
N ASP A 214 2.85 -14.35 7.48
CA ASP A 214 4.11 -13.73 7.92
C ASP A 214 3.88 -12.27 8.31
N GLY A 215 4.42 -11.87 9.47
CA GLY A 215 4.40 -10.50 9.96
C GLY A 215 3.04 -10.07 10.49
N LEU A 216 2.42 -10.84 11.40
CA LEU A 216 1.15 -10.43 12.03
C LEU A 216 1.25 -9.06 12.70
N ASP A 217 2.41 -8.72 13.29
CA ASP A 217 2.66 -7.37 13.82
C ASP A 217 2.59 -6.28 12.75
N GLU A 218 2.76 -6.63 11.48
CA GLU A 218 2.64 -5.69 10.36
C GLU A 218 1.21 -5.43 9.90
N ALA A 219 0.22 -6.23 10.32
CA ALA A 219 -1.18 -5.97 10.00
C ALA A 219 -1.67 -4.65 10.66
N GLU A 220 -2.53 -3.90 9.98
CA GLU A 220 -3.04 -2.62 10.45
C GLU A 220 -4.02 -2.79 11.63
N GLY A 221 -3.76 -2.07 12.73
CA GLY A 221 -4.64 -2.04 13.92
C GLY A 221 -4.40 -3.17 14.92
N ILE A 222 -4.15 -2.80 16.18
CA ILE A 222 -3.89 -3.76 17.27
C ILE A 222 -5.13 -4.64 17.50
N GLU A 223 -6.33 -4.07 17.44
CA GLU A 223 -7.59 -4.80 17.60
C GLU A 223 -7.79 -5.86 16.52
N ALA A 224 -7.37 -5.55 15.28
CA ALA A 224 -7.44 -6.49 14.17
C ALA A 224 -6.45 -7.65 14.36
N GLN A 225 -5.21 -7.36 14.79
CA GLN A 225 -4.22 -8.39 15.11
C GLN A 225 -4.72 -9.36 16.19
N GLN A 226 -5.28 -8.83 17.29
CA GLN A 226 -5.85 -9.63 18.36
C GLN A 226 -7.06 -10.44 17.88
N LEU A 227 -7.93 -9.83 17.07
CA LEU A 227 -9.10 -10.49 16.49
C LEU A 227 -8.69 -11.66 15.57
N LEU A 228 -7.63 -11.51 14.77
CA LEU A 228 -7.12 -12.58 13.91
C LEU A 228 -6.66 -13.80 14.72
N VAL A 229 -5.88 -13.57 15.77
CA VAL A 229 -5.45 -14.65 16.69
C VAL A 229 -6.66 -15.35 17.31
N SER A 230 -7.64 -14.56 17.78
CA SER A 230 -8.86 -15.11 18.38
C SER A 230 -9.70 -15.92 17.38
N LEU A 231 -9.94 -15.42 16.16
CA LEU A 231 -10.72 -16.13 15.15
C LEU A 231 -10.07 -17.47 14.77
N ILE A 232 -8.76 -17.45 14.49
CA ILE A 232 -8.01 -18.64 14.08
C ILE A 232 -7.93 -19.65 15.24
N GLY A 233 -7.66 -19.17 16.46
CA GLY A 233 -7.54 -20.00 17.66
C GLY A 233 -8.86 -20.63 18.09
N CYS A 234 -9.97 -19.88 18.08
CA CYS A 234 -11.30 -20.43 18.38
C CYS A 234 -11.73 -21.44 17.31
N PHE A 235 -11.55 -21.12 16.03
CA PHE A 235 -11.85 -22.06 14.93
C PHE A 235 -11.11 -23.38 15.07
N SER A 236 -9.83 -23.32 15.42
CA SER A 236 -8.98 -24.47 15.69
C SER A 236 -9.50 -25.39 16.79
N LEU A 237 -10.13 -24.82 17.82
CA LEU A 237 -10.71 -25.55 18.94
C LEU A 237 -12.10 -26.12 18.62
N ASP A 238 -12.94 -25.30 17.99
CA ASP A 238 -14.33 -25.64 17.72
C ASP A 238 -14.43 -26.68 16.59
N TYR A 239 -13.46 -26.72 15.67
CA TYR A 239 -13.46 -27.58 14.49
C TYR A 239 -12.13 -28.34 14.30
N PRO A 240 -11.75 -29.24 15.23
CA PRO A 240 -10.47 -29.96 15.18
C PRO A 240 -10.35 -30.94 14.00
N THR A 241 -11.46 -31.26 13.32
CA THR A 241 -11.49 -32.12 12.12
C THR A 241 -11.34 -31.33 10.82
N SER A 242 -11.27 -29.99 10.88
CA SER A 242 -10.97 -29.14 9.72
C SER A 242 -9.59 -29.48 9.14
N PRO A 243 -9.40 -29.43 7.81
CA PRO A 243 -8.09 -29.68 7.21
C PRO A 243 -7.11 -28.52 7.44
N LEU A 244 -7.54 -27.38 7.99
CA LEU A 244 -6.69 -26.20 8.07
C LEU A 244 -5.64 -26.26 9.18
N ILE A 245 -4.43 -25.87 8.82
CA ILE A 245 -3.39 -25.43 9.75
C ILE A 245 -2.85 -24.06 9.39
N TRP A 246 -2.37 -23.38 10.41
CA TRP A 246 -1.87 -22.02 10.31
C TRP A 246 -0.43 -21.95 10.78
N ALA A 247 0.44 -21.29 10.02
CA ALA A 247 1.77 -20.90 10.46
C ALA A 247 1.85 -19.39 10.49
N ILE A 248 2.04 -18.81 11.68
CA ILE A 248 2.01 -17.37 11.91
C ILE A 248 3.37 -16.92 12.42
N THR A 249 3.92 -15.83 11.86
CA THR A 249 5.05 -15.13 12.48
C THR A 249 4.65 -13.79 13.04
N SER A 250 5.33 -13.38 14.11
CA SER A 250 5.22 -12.02 14.61
C SER A 250 6.44 -11.59 15.42
N ARG A 251 6.59 -10.29 15.66
CA ARG A 251 7.32 -9.80 16.83
C ARG A 251 6.56 -10.18 18.11
N PRO A 252 7.25 -10.41 19.24
CA PRO A 252 6.60 -10.69 20.52
C PRO A 252 6.09 -9.38 21.16
N GLU A 253 5.30 -8.60 20.43
CA GLU A 253 4.68 -7.38 20.95
C GLU A 253 3.66 -7.73 22.05
N PRO A 254 3.54 -6.93 23.12
CA PRO A 254 2.75 -7.29 24.30
C PRO A 254 1.31 -7.72 23.98
N ASP A 255 0.66 -7.02 23.06
CA ASP A 255 -0.72 -7.29 22.65
C ASP A 255 -0.89 -8.60 21.89
N ILE A 256 0.07 -8.95 21.03
CA ILE A 256 0.07 -10.23 20.30
C ILE A 256 0.34 -11.37 21.27
N VAL A 257 1.36 -11.24 22.12
CA VAL A 257 1.67 -12.25 23.14
C VAL A 257 0.47 -12.49 24.05
N LYS A 258 -0.21 -11.42 24.48
CA LYS A 258 -1.43 -11.50 25.28
C LYS A 258 -2.56 -12.22 24.54
N ALA A 259 -2.74 -11.96 23.25
CA ALA A 259 -3.76 -12.61 22.43
C ALA A 259 -3.55 -14.14 22.35
N PHE A 260 -2.32 -14.59 22.07
CA PHE A 260 -1.98 -16.02 22.06
C PHE A 260 -2.17 -16.67 23.43
N LYS A 261 -1.70 -16.02 24.51
CA LYS A 261 -1.86 -16.53 25.88
C LYS A 261 -3.30 -16.56 26.38
N SER A 262 -4.19 -15.79 25.75
CA SER A 262 -5.62 -15.77 26.06
C SER A 262 -6.38 -16.91 25.37
N LEU A 263 -5.76 -17.62 24.43
CA LEU A 263 -6.31 -18.86 23.90
C LEU A 263 -6.34 -19.94 25.00
N PRO A 264 -7.31 -20.86 24.96
CA PRO A 264 -7.32 -22.02 25.85
C PRO A 264 -6.01 -22.79 25.82
N GLN A 265 -5.53 -23.13 27.01
CA GLN A 265 -4.27 -23.87 27.19
C GLN A 265 -4.50 -25.39 27.21
N ILE A 266 -5.76 -25.82 27.36
CA ILE A 266 -6.18 -27.22 27.32
C ILE A 266 -7.49 -27.32 26.51
N PRO A 267 -7.50 -28.01 25.37
CA PRO A 267 -6.33 -28.55 24.68
C PRO A 267 -5.39 -27.42 24.21
N VAL A 268 -4.10 -27.71 24.08
CA VAL A 268 -3.11 -26.73 23.56
C VAL A 268 -3.43 -26.46 22.10
N VAL A 269 -3.66 -25.19 21.75
CA VAL A 269 -4.08 -24.78 20.40
C VAL A 269 -2.90 -24.61 19.45
N TYR A 270 -1.75 -24.18 19.98
CA TYR A 270 -0.62 -23.78 19.17
C TYR A 270 0.72 -24.35 19.66
N LEU A 271 1.60 -24.65 18.70
CA LEU A 271 3.02 -24.90 18.93
C LEU A 271 3.77 -23.57 18.88
N GLU A 272 4.61 -23.30 19.87
CA GLU A 272 5.41 -22.07 19.96
C GLU A 272 6.88 -22.34 19.61
N ILE A 273 7.43 -21.56 18.68
CA ILE A 273 8.87 -21.53 18.36
C ILE A 273 9.41 -20.12 18.54
N GLY A 274 10.24 -19.93 19.57
CA GLY A 274 10.92 -18.66 19.83
C GLY A 274 12.28 -18.58 19.12
N VAL A 275 12.40 -17.69 18.13
CA VAL A 275 13.65 -17.42 17.41
C VAL A 275 14.47 -16.40 18.19
N LYS A 276 15.40 -16.88 19.02
CA LYS A 276 16.32 -16.04 19.80
C LYS A 276 17.47 -15.54 18.92
N ILE A 277 17.85 -14.27 19.10
CA ILE A 277 18.98 -13.65 18.38
C ILE A 277 20.27 -14.40 18.74
N ASP A 278 20.54 -14.56 20.02
CA ASP A 278 21.82 -14.98 20.61
C ASP A 278 21.93 -16.49 20.89
N SER A 279 21.02 -17.30 20.34
CA SER A 279 21.13 -18.76 20.44
C SER A 279 22.41 -19.28 19.78
N ASP A 280 22.95 -20.38 20.30
CA ASP A 280 24.15 -21.02 19.73
C ASP A 280 23.98 -21.33 18.24
N GLN A 281 22.81 -21.85 17.87
CA GLN A 281 22.47 -22.14 16.47
C GLN A 281 22.32 -20.85 15.64
N GLY A 282 21.66 -19.82 16.17
CA GLY A 282 21.54 -18.54 15.47
C GLY A 282 22.89 -17.86 15.22
N ARG A 283 23.82 -17.98 16.16
CA ARG A 283 25.21 -17.52 16.00
C ARG A 283 25.95 -18.33 14.94
N ALA A 284 25.88 -19.65 14.99
CA ALA A 284 26.48 -20.53 13.98
C ALA A 284 25.93 -20.27 12.57
N ASP A 285 24.63 -20.04 12.44
CA ASP A 285 23.98 -19.73 11.17
C ASP A 285 24.47 -18.40 10.57
N VAL A 286 24.60 -17.36 11.41
CA VAL A 286 25.13 -16.07 10.97
C VAL A 286 26.62 -16.16 10.65
N GLU A 287 27.40 -16.92 11.41
CA GLU A 287 28.81 -17.19 11.12
C GLU A 287 28.97 -17.87 9.76
N LEU A 288 28.17 -18.91 9.48
CA LEU A 288 28.17 -19.60 8.17
C LEU A 288 27.84 -18.62 7.04
N PHE A 289 26.79 -17.81 7.20
CA PHE A 289 26.43 -16.77 6.24
C PHE A 289 27.59 -15.79 6.02
N LEU A 290 28.21 -15.29 7.09
CA LEU A 290 29.30 -14.33 7.00
C LEU A 290 30.52 -14.93 6.29
N ARG A 291 30.92 -16.17 6.62
CA ARG A 291 32.06 -16.84 5.99
C ARG A 291 31.88 -16.95 4.48
N ASN A 292 30.74 -17.49 4.04
CA ASN A 292 30.43 -17.62 2.60
C ASN A 292 30.48 -16.26 1.89
N ARG A 293 29.93 -15.21 2.52
CA ARG A 293 29.94 -13.85 1.94
C ARG A 293 31.32 -13.20 1.92
N PHE A 294 32.15 -13.42 2.94
CA PHE A 294 33.52 -12.93 2.93
C PHE A 294 34.37 -13.63 1.86
N ASP A 295 34.16 -14.94 1.65
CA ASP A 295 34.80 -15.69 0.58
C ASP A 295 34.41 -15.15 -0.81
N GLU A 296 33.11 -14.92 -1.04
CA GLU A 296 32.61 -14.29 -2.27
C GLU A 296 33.23 -12.90 -2.53
N ILE A 297 33.33 -12.06 -1.49
CA ILE A 297 33.93 -10.72 -1.59
C ILE A 297 35.43 -10.84 -1.86
N ARG A 298 36.15 -11.72 -1.17
CA ARG A 298 37.59 -11.93 -1.40
C ARG A 298 37.86 -12.29 -2.86
N GLU A 299 37.09 -13.22 -3.40
CA GLU A 299 37.20 -13.63 -4.80
C GLU A 299 36.86 -12.50 -5.77
N ARG A 300 35.77 -11.75 -5.53
CA ARG A 300 35.32 -10.67 -6.43
C ARG A 300 36.31 -9.52 -6.53
N TYR A 301 36.88 -9.08 -5.41
CA TYR A 301 37.77 -7.91 -5.37
C TYR A 301 39.26 -8.27 -5.38
N GLY A 302 39.61 -9.56 -5.45
CA GLY A 302 41.01 -10.01 -5.40
C GLY A 302 41.71 -9.62 -4.08
N ALA A 303 40.98 -9.65 -2.97
CA ALA A 303 41.55 -9.34 -1.65
C ALA A 303 42.60 -10.37 -1.23
N PRO A 304 43.52 -10.04 -0.30
CA PRO A 304 44.56 -10.98 0.14
C PRO A 304 43.99 -12.32 0.61
N SER A 305 44.74 -13.41 0.44
CA SER A 305 44.28 -14.77 0.81
C SER A 305 43.87 -14.88 2.29
N GLU A 306 44.59 -14.19 3.16
CA GLU A 306 44.37 -14.11 4.61
C GLU A 306 43.29 -13.09 5.01
N TRP A 307 42.57 -12.49 4.05
CA TRP A 307 41.51 -11.52 4.32
C TRP A 307 40.11 -12.17 4.27
N PRO A 308 39.21 -11.85 5.21
CA PRO A 308 39.51 -11.17 6.48
C PRO A 308 40.39 -12.04 7.38
N SER A 309 41.19 -11.42 8.25
CA SER A 309 41.90 -12.20 9.27
C SER A 309 40.88 -12.91 10.17
N GLU A 310 41.21 -14.09 10.69
CA GLU A 310 40.26 -14.82 11.56
C GLU A 310 39.86 -13.97 12.79
N VAL A 311 40.76 -13.13 13.29
CA VAL A 311 40.46 -12.18 14.38
C VAL A 311 39.40 -11.16 13.96
N ASP A 312 39.55 -10.55 12.79
CA ASP A 312 38.61 -9.56 12.27
C ASP A 312 37.26 -10.19 11.93
N PHE A 313 37.27 -11.39 11.35
CA PHE A 313 36.07 -12.19 11.14
C PHE A 313 35.33 -12.43 12.45
N LEU A 314 36.03 -12.91 13.49
CA LEU A 314 35.44 -13.19 14.80
C LEU A 314 34.88 -11.93 15.47
N LYS A 315 35.48 -10.75 15.25
CA LYS A 315 34.91 -9.48 15.71
C LYS A 315 33.57 -9.19 15.02
N VAL A 316 33.49 -9.36 13.70
CA VAL A 316 32.23 -9.16 12.96
C VAL A 316 31.17 -10.18 13.35
N ALA A 317 31.53 -11.46 13.46
CA ALA A 317 30.64 -12.51 13.93
C ALA A 317 30.09 -12.21 15.34
N LYS A 318 30.96 -11.78 16.25
CA LYS A 318 30.57 -11.34 17.59
C LYS A 318 29.69 -10.08 17.56
N GLY A 319 29.99 -9.10 16.72
CA GLY A 319 29.17 -7.90 16.55
C GLY A 319 27.77 -8.22 16.02
N ALA A 320 27.66 -9.21 15.14
CA ALA A 320 26.38 -9.70 14.64
C ALA A 320 25.61 -10.50 15.69
N SER A 321 26.29 -11.33 16.50
CA SER A 321 25.69 -12.14 17.59
C SER A 321 24.41 -12.88 17.19
N GLY A 322 24.33 -13.40 15.96
CA GLY A 322 23.14 -14.10 15.44
C GLY A 322 22.05 -13.20 14.82
N HIS A 323 22.30 -11.89 14.72
CA HIS A 323 21.42 -10.91 14.10
C HIS A 323 21.68 -10.75 12.58
N PHE A 324 20.93 -11.47 11.75
CA PHE A 324 21.08 -11.42 10.28
C PHE A 324 20.97 -10.01 9.68
N ALA A 325 20.15 -9.10 10.23
CA ALA A 325 20.09 -7.74 9.68
C ALA A 325 21.42 -6.97 9.84
N PHE A 326 22.14 -7.17 10.94
CA PHE A 326 23.48 -6.60 11.13
C PHE A 326 24.45 -7.22 10.12
N GLY A 327 24.51 -8.56 10.08
CA GLY A 327 25.40 -9.26 9.16
C GLY A 327 25.16 -8.85 7.70
N LYS A 328 23.91 -8.78 7.25
CA LYS A 328 23.56 -8.35 5.89
C LYS A 328 23.89 -6.87 5.62
N ALA A 329 23.64 -5.97 6.58
CA ALA A 329 23.99 -4.55 6.43
C ALA A 329 25.52 -4.35 6.36
N ALA A 330 26.27 -5.03 7.24
CA ALA A 330 27.72 -5.00 7.26
C ALA A 330 28.31 -5.56 5.96
N ILE A 331 27.85 -6.73 5.52
CA ILE A 331 28.29 -7.34 4.26
C ILE A 331 28.00 -6.43 3.07
N ARG A 332 26.81 -5.83 2.96
CA ARG A 332 26.51 -4.90 1.85
C ARG A 332 27.33 -3.61 1.91
N PHE A 333 27.69 -3.15 3.09
CA PHE A 333 28.56 -1.99 3.25
C PHE A 333 30.02 -2.28 2.88
N ILE A 334 30.47 -3.52 3.12
CA ILE A 334 31.81 -3.99 2.73
C ILE A 334 31.86 -4.31 1.23
N ASP A 335 30.80 -4.92 0.69
CA ASP A 335 30.60 -5.27 -0.72
C ASP A 335 30.10 -4.05 -1.54
N ASP A 336 30.80 -2.93 -1.42
CA ASP A 336 30.52 -1.67 -2.13
C ASP A 336 31.38 -1.60 -3.41
N GLU A 337 30.78 -1.92 -4.56
CA GLU A 337 31.43 -1.88 -5.87
C GLU A 337 31.90 -0.48 -6.26
N ASP A 338 31.19 0.56 -5.81
CA ASP A 338 31.48 1.97 -6.07
C ASP A 338 32.72 2.43 -5.30
N TYR A 339 32.96 1.86 -4.12
CA TYR A 339 34.15 2.12 -3.30
C TYR A 339 35.31 1.19 -3.64
N ALA A 340 35.02 -0.05 -4.06
CA ALA A 340 35.97 -1.07 -4.53
C ALA A 340 37.12 -1.41 -3.57
N ASN A 341 36.95 -1.18 -2.26
CA ASN A 341 37.95 -1.48 -1.25
C ASN A 341 37.29 -2.09 0.01
N PRO A 342 37.03 -3.42 -0.02
CA PRO A 342 36.38 -4.11 1.10
C PRO A 342 37.25 -4.17 2.37
N VAL A 343 38.58 -4.07 2.23
CA VAL A 343 39.51 -4.09 3.38
C VAL A 343 39.31 -2.86 4.26
N SER A 344 39.27 -1.66 3.66
CA SER A 344 39.03 -0.43 4.42
C SER A 344 37.61 -0.35 4.99
N GLN A 345 36.59 -0.82 4.25
CA GLN A 345 35.21 -0.85 4.75
C GLN A 345 35.04 -1.82 5.94
N LEU A 346 35.72 -2.97 5.92
CA LEU A 346 35.75 -3.87 7.07
C LEU A 346 36.33 -3.18 8.31
N GLY A 347 37.40 -2.41 8.14
CA GLY A 347 38.00 -1.62 9.24
C GLY A 347 37.02 -0.65 9.89
N VAL A 348 36.15 0.00 9.10
CA VAL A 348 35.07 0.86 9.62
C VAL A 348 34.09 0.03 10.45
N VAL A 349 33.60 -1.10 9.92
CA VAL A 349 32.66 -1.98 10.63
C VAL A 349 33.24 -2.46 11.96
N ILE A 350 34.52 -2.85 11.99
CA ILE A 350 35.21 -3.26 13.22
C ILE A 350 35.24 -2.13 14.24
N THR A 351 35.57 -0.91 13.80
CA THR A 351 35.59 0.27 14.67
C THR A 351 34.21 0.51 15.31
N VAL A 352 33.12 0.33 14.54
CA VAL A 352 31.74 0.42 15.06
C VAL A 352 31.50 -0.60 16.17
N ILE A 353 31.89 -1.86 15.92
CA ILE A 353 31.69 -2.95 16.88
C ILE A 353 32.50 -2.69 18.16
N GLU A 354 33.76 -2.29 18.04
CA GLU A 354 34.64 -2.00 19.19
C GLU A 354 34.15 -0.80 20.01
N SER A 355 33.47 0.16 19.38
CA SER A 355 32.84 1.28 20.10
C SER A 355 31.56 0.91 20.85
N THR A 356 30.99 -0.27 20.59
CA THR A 356 29.75 -0.74 21.22
C THR A 356 30.07 -1.46 22.54
N THR A 357 29.69 -0.87 23.67
CA THR A 357 30.00 -1.41 25.00
C THR A 357 28.94 -2.41 25.50
N PRO A 358 29.27 -3.31 26.44
CA PRO A 358 28.29 -4.19 27.07
C PRO A 358 27.12 -3.41 27.71
N PHE A 359 27.43 -2.30 28.39
CA PHE A 359 26.43 -1.43 28.99
C PHE A 359 25.43 -0.87 27.95
N THR A 360 25.90 -0.49 26.76
CA THR A 360 25.00 -0.02 25.69
C THR A 360 24.11 -1.14 25.13
N LEU A 361 24.59 -2.39 25.10
CA LEU A 361 23.80 -3.54 24.65
C LEU A 361 22.73 -3.95 25.67
N GLU A 362 23.00 -3.81 26.97
CA GLU A 362 22.02 -4.02 28.03
C GLU A 362 20.84 -3.04 27.93
N GLN A 363 21.11 -1.80 27.51
CA GLN A 363 20.08 -0.76 27.33
C GLN A 363 19.34 -0.86 25.99
N ASN A 364 20.06 -1.23 24.92
CA ASN A 364 19.50 -1.36 23.58
C ASN A 364 20.06 -2.63 22.90
N PRO A 365 19.27 -3.71 22.80
CA PRO A 365 19.67 -4.94 22.11
C PRO A 365 20.01 -4.75 20.63
N LEU A 366 19.61 -3.63 20.02
CA LEU A 366 19.93 -3.25 18.65
C LEU A 366 21.11 -2.27 18.55
N ALA A 367 21.82 -1.96 19.64
CA ALA A 367 22.85 -0.92 19.67
C ALA A 367 23.93 -1.09 18.60
N ALA A 368 24.42 -2.32 18.39
CA ALA A 368 25.42 -2.58 17.34
C ALA A 368 24.88 -2.26 15.93
N LEU A 369 23.62 -2.61 15.66
CA LEU A 369 22.95 -2.31 14.41
C LEU A 369 22.68 -0.81 14.24
N ASP A 370 22.25 -0.14 15.31
CA ASP A 370 21.99 1.29 15.34
C ASP A 370 23.29 2.08 15.12
N ASN A 371 24.39 1.64 15.72
CA ASN A 371 25.71 2.23 15.53
C ASN A 371 26.20 2.04 14.08
N LEU A 372 25.92 0.89 13.46
CA LEU A 372 26.24 0.67 12.05
C LEU A 372 25.41 1.60 11.14
N TYR A 373 24.10 1.72 11.38
CA TYR A 373 23.25 2.67 10.65
C TYR A 373 23.69 4.12 10.83
N PHE A 374 24.06 4.49 12.06
CA PHE A 374 24.60 5.80 12.37
C PHE A 374 25.85 6.10 11.55
N GLN A 375 26.78 5.15 11.45
CA GLN A 375 28.02 5.30 10.67
C GLN A 375 27.77 5.39 9.17
N ILE A 376 26.81 4.60 8.64
CA ILE A 376 26.39 4.68 7.23
C ILE A 376 25.80 6.07 6.92
N LEU A 377 24.95 6.61 7.79
CA LEU A 377 24.37 7.95 7.64
C LEU A 377 25.42 9.06 7.83
N LEU A 378 26.39 8.88 8.72
CA LEU A 378 27.52 9.80 8.88
C LEU A 378 28.40 9.89 7.63
N ALA A 379 28.55 8.77 6.90
CA ALA A 379 29.30 8.72 5.65
C ALA A 379 28.66 9.56 4.52
N VAL A 380 27.38 9.90 4.64
CA VAL A 380 26.74 10.89 3.75
C VAL A 380 27.41 12.25 3.96
N PRO A 381 27.89 12.91 2.89
CA PRO A 381 28.59 14.19 3.01
C PRO A 381 27.74 15.24 3.75
N PRO A 382 28.31 16.02 4.68
CA PRO A 382 27.55 16.96 5.50
C PRO A 382 26.64 17.91 4.70
N LYS A 383 27.08 18.32 3.50
CA LYS A 383 26.32 19.23 2.62
C LYS A 383 24.99 18.67 2.10
N VAL A 384 24.86 17.35 2.01
CA VAL A 384 23.66 16.67 1.47
C VAL A 384 23.01 15.76 2.50
N ARG A 385 23.50 15.77 3.74
CA ARG A 385 23.01 14.87 4.79
C ARG A 385 21.61 15.21 5.23
N ASP A 386 21.29 16.49 5.36
CA ASP A 386 19.94 16.92 5.66
C ASP A 386 18.96 16.47 4.57
N ILE A 387 19.35 16.58 3.29
CA ILE A 387 18.56 16.10 2.15
C ILE A 387 18.25 14.60 2.32
N ALA A 388 19.25 13.79 2.66
CA ALA A 388 19.08 12.36 2.89
C ALA A 388 18.09 12.10 4.05
N SER A 389 18.27 12.78 5.20
CA SER A 389 17.37 12.63 6.36
C SER A 389 15.92 12.98 6.01
N HIS A 390 15.69 14.07 5.27
CA HIS A 390 14.35 14.48 4.84
C HIS A 390 13.73 13.45 3.87
N LEU A 391 14.48 13.00 2.86
CA LEU A 391 13.98 11.97 1.93
C LEU A 391 13.64 10.65 2.64
N LEU A 392 14.49 10.19 3.56
CA LEU A 392 14.25 8.96 4.32
C LEU A 392 13.04 9.11 5.25
N ALA A 393 12.94 10.24 5.96
CA ALA A 393 11.80 10.52 6.83
C ALA A 393 10.50 10.55 6.03
N LEU A 394 10.46 11.25 4.89
CA LEU A 394 9.27 11.29 4.05
C LEU A 394 8.93 9.93 3.43
N SER A 395 9.94 9.11 3.12
CA SER A 395 9.73 7.78 2.53
C SER A 395 9.20 6.75 3.51
N PHE A 396 9.63 6.82 4.78
CA PHE A 396 9.34 5.78 5.77
C PHE A 396 8.24 6.15 6.76
N THR A 397 7.85 7.43 6.84
CA THR A 397 6.69 7.84 7.64
C THR A 397 5.44 7.14 7.14
N ASP A 398 4.65 6.61 8.08
CA ASP A 398 3.42 5.90 7.76
C ASP A 398 2.32 6.92 7.45
N TRP A 399 2.24 7.33 6.19
CA TRP A 399 1.19 8.21 5.74
C TRP A 399 -0.13 7.46 5.65
N ARG A 400 -1.21 8.09 6.13
CA ARG A 400 -2.60 7.65 5.97
C ARG A 400 -2.96 7.35 4.52
N PHE A 401 -2.27 8.00 3.57
CA PHE A 401 -2.60 7.92 2.16
C PHE A 401 -1.42 7.51 1.28
N SER A 402 -1.71 6.66 0.31
CA SER A 402 -0.70 5.99 -0.52
C SER A 402 0.03 6.91 -1.49
N TYR A 403 -0.62 7.98 -1.93
CA TYR A 403 -0.05 8.95 -2.86
C TYR A 403 0.95 9.92 -2.22
N CYS A 404 1.12 9.91 -0.89
CA CYS A 404 2.15 10.70 -0.21
C CYS A 404 3.53 10.02 -0.18
N ARG A 405 3.68 8.82 -0.76
CA ARG A 405 4.91 8.01 -0.74
C ARG A 405 5.81 8.02 -2.00
N PRO A 406 5.37 8.44 -3.20
CA PRO A 406 6.23 8.37 -4.37
C PRO A 406 7.49 9.21 -4.21
N PHE A 407 8.64 8.58 -4.49
CA PHE A 407 9.97 9.18 -4.33
C PHE A 407 10.13 10.46 -5.18
N TRP A 408 9.67 10.45 -6.43
CA TRP A 408 9.73 11.62 -7.31
C TRP A 408 8.93 12.81 -6.76
N ALA A 409 7.80 12.55 -6.10
CA ALA A 409 6.97 13.60 -5.50
C ALA A 409 7.67 14.21 -4.28
N HIS A 410 8.31 13.40 -3.43
CA HIS A 410 9.15 13.90 -2.32
C HIS A 410 10.26 14.81 -2.82
N CYS A 411 10.97 14.42 -3.88
CA CYS A 411 12.00 15.26 -4.48
C CYS A 411 11.44 16.60 -4.95
N ASN A 412 10.30 16.58 -5.66
CA ASN A 412 9.68 17.79 -6.16
C ASN A 412 9.17 18.70 -5.03
N TRP A 413 8.54 18.16 -3.98
CA TRP A 413 8.11 18.95 -2.82
C TRP A 413 9.29 19.61 -2.10
N LEU A 414 10.41 18.90 -1.97
CA LEU A 414 11.67 19.39 -1.40
C LEU A 414 12.51 20.27 -2.36
N LYS A 415 12.08 20.50 -3.60
CA LYS A 415 12.85 21.21 -4.66
C LYS A 415 14.20 20.55 -5.02
N LEU A 416 14.28 19.24 -4.95
CA LEU A 416 15.51 18.51 -5.23
C LEU A 416 15.60 18.16 -6.72
N SER A 417 16.74 18.47 -7.33
CA SER A 417 17.07 17.91 -8.63
C SER A 417 17.33 16.41 -8.51
N GLN A 418 17.27 15.68 -9.62
CA GLN A 418 17.68 14.29 -9.66
C GLN A 418 19.12 14.12 -9.13
N ALA A 419 20.04 15.01 -9.51
CA ALA A 419 21.43 14.95 -9.08
C ALA A 419 21.58 15.12 -7.55
N ASP A 420 20.82 16.03 -6.94
CA ASP A 420 20.87 16.25 -5.49
C ASP A 420 20.29 15.06 -4.72
N ALA A 421 19.15 14.53 -5.18
CA ALA A 421 18.52 13.37 -4.55
C ALA A 421 19.42 12.14 -4.60
N TYR A 422 19.94 11.78 -5.77
CA TYR A 422 20.83 10.62 -5.92
C TYR A 422 22.19 10.87 -5.25
N GLY A 423 22.70 12.10 -5.27
CA GLY A 423 23.90 12.49 -4.53
C GLY A 423 23.75 12.27 -3.02
N ALA A 424 22.59 12.60 -2.46
CA ALA A 424 22.28 12.40 -1.04
C ALA A 424 22.12 10.91 -0.67
N LEU A 425 21.53 10.10 -1.56
CA LEU A 425 21.26 8.68 -1.31
C LEU A 425 22.45 7.75 -1.64
N ARG A 426 23.47 8.23 -2.36
CA ARG A 426 24.57 7.40 -2.88
C ARG A 426 25.29 6.56 -1.82
N LYS A 427 25.48 7.09 -0.61
CA LYS A 427 26.16 6.39 0.49
C LYS A 427 25.27 5.44 1.29
N LEU A 428 24.01 5.28 0.88
CA LEU A 428 23.03 4.45 1.56
C LEU A 428 22.78 3.09 0.87
N HIS A 429 23.61 2.71 -0.12
CA HIS A 429 23.48 1.46 -0.88
C HIS A 429 23.42 0.19 -0.01
N SER A 430 23.98 0.22 1.22
CA SER A 430 24.00 -0.93 2.11
C SER A 430 22.68 -1.16 2.85
N VAL A 431 21.84 -0.12 2.94
CA VAL A 431 20.59 -0.10 3.72
C VAL A 431 19.36 0.24 2.90
N LEU A 432 19.54 0.82 1.71
CA LEU A 432 18.49 1.32 0.84
C LEU A 432 18.61 0.74 -0.57
N ARG A 433 17.49 0.27 -1.13
CA ARG A 433 17.33 0.02 -2.56
C ARG A 433 16.96 1.34 -3.23
N VAL A 434 17.92 1.93 -3.92
CA VAL A 434 17.70 3.14 -4.71
C VAL A 434 17.43 2.69 -6.15
N PRO A 435 16.21 2.87 -6.69
CA PRO A 435 15.94 2.54 -8.08
C PRO A 435 16.82 3.40 -9.01
N PRO A 436 17.27 2.90 -10.16
CA PRO A 436 17.88 3.73 -11.20
C PRO A 436 16.90 4.81 -11.68
N PRO A 437 17.38 6.00 -12.07
CA PRO A 437 16.51 7.10 -12.52
C PRO A 437 15.51 6.72 -13.60
N GLU A 438 15.92 5.85 -14.53
CA GLU A 438 15.13 5.40 -15.67
C GLU A 438 14.01 4.42 -15.29
N GLN A 439 14.07 3.86 -14.08
CA GLN A 439 13.07 2.93 -13.55
C GLN A 439 12.10 3.61 -12.57
N VAL A 440 12.24 4.92 -12.34
CA VAL A 440 11.35 5.64 -11.45
C VAL A 440 10.07 6.01 -12.19
N ASP A 441 8.95 5.47 -11.75
CA ASP A 441 7.62 5.87 -12.21
C ASP A 441 6.89 6.74 -11.17
N TRP A 442 5.60 6.98 -11.40
CA TRP A 442 4.77 7.84 -10.57
C TRP A 442 4.39 7.21 -9.22
N MET A 443 4.60 5.89 -9.04
CA MET A 443 4.32 5.12 -7.82
C MET A 443 5.57 4.67 -7.07
N THR A 444 6.74 4.74 -7.70
CA THR A 444 8.01 4.21 -7.20
C THR A 444 8.37 4.83 -5.85
N ARG A 445 8.80 3.98 -4.91
CA ARG A 445 9.12 4.35 -3.53
C ARG A 445 10.56 3.97 -3.19
N LEU A 446 11.17 4.69 -2.25
CA LEU A 446 12.43 4.24 -1.66
C LEU A 446 12.16 3.07 -0.70
N GLU A 447 12.92 1.98 -0.85
CA GLU A 447 12.72 0.77 -0.06
C GLU A 447 13.96 0.44 0.78
N PRO A 448 13.83 0.25 2.10
CA PRO A 448 14.93 -0.24 2.91
C PRO A 448 15.13 -1.73 2.63
N PHE A 449 16.38 -2.22 2.67
CA PHE A 449 16.64 -3.66 2.59
C PHE A 449 16.06 -4.43 3.78
N HIS A 450 15.84 -3.75 4.90
CA HIS A 450 15.24 -4.35 6.09
C HIS A 450 14.49 -3.29 6.91
N LYS A 451 13.34 -3.68 7.46
CA LYS A 451 12.45 -2.83 8.24
C LYS A 451 13.12 -2.18 9.47
N SER A 452 14.14 -2.80 10.05
CA SER A 452 14.88 -2.21 11.17
C SER A 452 15.53 -0.86 10.83
N PHE A 453 15.83 -0.59 9.56
CA PHE A 453 16.37 0.70 9.13
C PHE A 453 15.29 1.79 9.08
N SER A 454 14.10 1.50 8.54
CA SER A 454 12.97 2.43 8.64
C SER A 454 12.57 2.68 10.10
N ASP A 455 12.52 1.63 10.92
CA ASP A 455 12.24 1.73 12.36
C ASP A 455 13.30 2.58 13.09
N TYR A 456 14.54 2.59 12.59
CA TYR A 456 15.63 3.43 13.12
C TYR A 456 15.43 4.90 12.75
N ILE A 457 15.20 5.21 11.47
CA ILE A 457 15.03 6.59 10.96
C ILE A 457 13.84 7.31 11.63
N ILE A 458 12.72 6.61 11.83
CA ILE A 458 11.51 7.20 12.41
C ILE A 458 11.64 7.39 13.93
N SER A 459 12.56 6.67 14.59
CA SER A 459 12.72 6.75 16.04
C SER A 459 13.68 7.87 16.43
N SER A 460 13.17 8.91 17.10
CA SER A 460 13.98 10.00 17.66
C SER A 460 15.02 9.49 18.67
N ALA A 461 14.65 8.50 19.48
CA ALA A 461 15.52 7.89 20.47
C ALA A 461 16.70 7.11 19.86
N ARG A 462 16.56 6.58 18.63
CA ARG A 462 17.59 5.77 17.97
C ARG A 462 18.41 6.56 16.95
N SER A 463 17.75 7.31 16.07
CA SER A 463 18.41 8.02 14.97
C SER A 463 18.95 9.41 15.36
N GLY A 464 18.53 9.96 16.51
CA GLY A 464 19.10 11.18 17.09
C GLY A 464 19.16 12.33 16.08
N GLN A 465 20.38 12.73 15.70
CA GLN A 465 20.62 13.84 14.74
C GLN A 465 20.07 13.60 13.32
N PHE A 466 19.73 12.36 12.97
CA PHE A 466 19.15 12.04 11.66
C PHE A 466 17.61 12.00 11.70
N HIS A 467 17.02 12.09 12.88
CA HIS A 467 15.58 12.11 13.04
C HIS A 467 15.01 13.43 12.56
N VAL A 468 13.91 13.35 11.80
CA VAL A 468 13.12 14.51 11.37
C VAL A 468 11.87 14.57 12.25
N PRO A 469 11.74 15.57 13.15
CA PRO A 469 10.66 15.58 14.15
C PRO A 469 9.26 15.69 13.57
N ASP A 470 9.08 16.46 12.49
CA ASP A 470 7.78 16.68 11.86
C ASP A 470 7.86 16.54 10.34
N PRO A 471 7.84 15.29 9.83
CA PRO A 471 7.84 15.02 8.39
C PRO A 471 6.60 15.59 7.69
N MET A 472 5.44 15.66 8.38
CA MET A 472 4.20 16.23 7.82
C MET A 472 4.38 17.72 7.53
N LYS A 473 4.94 18.50 8.47
CA LYS A 473 5.19 19.94 8.29
C LYS A 473 6.09 20.20 7.08
N ILE A 474 7.17 19.45 6.93
CA ILE A 474 8.08 19.53 5.76
C ILE A 474 7.33 19.26 4.47
N LEU A 475 6.52 18.19 4.46
CA LEU A 475 5.72 17.79 3.31
C LEU A 475 4.74 18.91 2.91
N LEU A 476 4.01 19.45 3.90
CA LEU A 476 3.02 20.50 3.70
C LEU A 476 3.65 21.80 3.18
N VAL A 477 4.81 22.22 3.70
CA VAL A 477 5.54 23.40 3.17
C VAL A 477 5.81 23.25 1.66
N GLY A 478 6.28 22.07 1.24
CA GLY A 478 6.52 21.76 -0.16
C GLY A 478 5.24 21.77 -1.00
N MET A 479 4.14 21.24 -0.47
CA MET A 479 2.84 21.18 -1.15
C MET A 479 2.16 22.54 -1.27
N VAL A 480 2.13 23.34 -0.20
CA VAL A 480 1.60 24.72 -0.21
C VAL A 480 2.34 25.56 -1.24
N ARG A 481 3.65 25.39 -1.34
CA ARG A 481 4.44 26.03 -2.40
C ARG A 481 3.97 25.60 -3.79
N VAL A 482 3.83 24.31 -4.06
CA VAL A 482 3.37 23.82 -5.37
C VAL A 482 2.03 24.44 -5.75
N LEU A 483 1.10 24.55 -4.81
CA LEU A 483 -0.17 25.24 -5.03
C LEU A 483 0.05 26.73 -5.37
N SER A 484 0.93 27.39 -4.63
CA SER A 484 1.25 28.83 -4.82
C SER A 484 1.95 29.14 -6.15
N GLU A 485 2.69 28.18 -6.72
CA GLU A 485 3.39 28.32 -8.02
C GLU A 485 2.45 28.17 -9.22
N SER A 486 1.29 27.54 -9.02
CA SER A 486 0.30 27.36 -10.10
C SER A 486 -0.34 28.71 -10.46
N ARG A 487 -0.19 29.14 -11.73
CA ARG A 487 -0.86 30.33 -12.27
C ARG A 487 -2.07 29.88 -13.07
N ASP A 488 -3.26 30.40 -12.74
CA ASP A 488 -4.55 30.05 -13.36
C ASP A 488 -4.73 28.52 -13.48
N PRO A 489 -4.88 27.81 -12.35
CA PRO A 489 -4.83 26.35 -12.29
C PRO A 489 -5.88 25.64 -13.16
N VAL A 490 -6.84 26.37 -13.73
CA VAL A 490 -8.01 25.82 -14.39
C VAL A 490 -8.46 26.64 -15.61
N GLY A 491 -7.64 26.63 -16.66
CA GLY A 491 -8.10 26.93 -18.01
C GLY A 491 -8.30 25.63 -18.79
N SER A 492 -9.37 25.52 -19.59
CA SER A 492 -9.67 24.35 -20.47
C SER A 492 -8.56 23.94 -21.44
N VAL A 493 -7.51 24.77 -21.56
CA VAL A 493 -6.23 24.42 -22.18
C VAL A 493 -5.22 24.42 -21.05
N VAL A 494 -4.80 23.22 -20.63
CA VAL A 494 -3.82 22.99 -19.56
C VAL A 494 -2.57 23.86 -19.80
N LYS A 495 -2.55 25.04 -19.20
CA LYS A 495 -1.33 25.83 -18.98
C LYS A 495 -0.88 25.58 -17.55
N THR A 496 -0.57 24.33 -17.19
CA THR A 496 0.24 24.00 -15.99
C THR A 496 1.68 24.56 -16.06
N SER A 497 1.94 25.50 -16.98
CA SER A 497 3.19 26.23 -17.22
C SER A 497 3.80 26.93 -16.00
N GLY A 498 3.14 26.93 -14.83
CA GLY A 498 3.65 27.54 -13.60
C GLY A 498 4.31 26.58 -12.60
N VAL A 499 3.86 25.32 -12.51
CA VAL A 499 4.40 24.37 -11.52
C VAL A 499 5.78 23.90 -11.97
N GLN A 500 6.81 24.28 -11.23
CA GLN A 500 8.18 23.93 -11.56
C GLN A 500 8.49 22.53 -11.03
N LEU A 501 8.72 21.59 -11.95
CA LEU A 501 9.29 20.29 -11.60
C LEU A 501 10.80 20.44 -11.46
N SER A 502 11.34 20.02 -10.32
CA SER A 502 12.79 19.89 -10.12
C SER A 502 13.34 18.58 -10.67
N TRP A 503 12.48 17.58 -10.87
CA TRP A 503 12.80 16.30 -11.50
C TRP A 503 11.58 15.70 -12.21
N THR A 504 11.79 15.26 -13.45
CA THR A 504 10.83 14.49 -14.26
C THR A 504 11.25 13.02 -14.27
N CYS A 505 10.42 12.13 -13.72
CA CYS A 505 10.70 10.68 -13.71
C CYS A 505 10.31 9.97 -15.01
N MET A 506 9.48 10.60 -15.85
CA MET A 506 9.03 10.10 -17.15
C MET A 506 8.94 11.24 -18.18
N ASP A 507 8.84 10.89 -19.46
CA ASP A 507 8.85 11.84 -20.59
C ASP A 507 7.61 12.77 -20.66
N HIS A 508 6.54 12.46 -19.91
CA HIS A 508 5.26 13.20 -19.93
C HIS A 508 5.19 14.30 -18.85
N THR A 509 5.94 15.39 -19.03
CA THR A 509 6.06 16.52 -18.08
C THR A 509 4.71 17.10 -17.63
N THR A 510 3.74 17.27 -18.54
CA THR A 510 2.43 17.86 -18.22
C THR A 510 1.60 16.98 -17.30
N GLU A 511 1.64 15.66 -17.48
CA GLU A 511 0.93 14.71 -16.63
C GLU A 511 1.53 14.68 -15.22
N LEU A 512 2.86 14.74 -15.11
CA LEU A 512 3.57 14.81 -13.83
C LEU A 512 3.29 16.11 -13.08
N GLN A 513 3.23 17.26 -13.77
CA GLN A 513 2.82 18.53 -13.16
C GLN A 513 1.41 18.45 -12.59
N MET A 514 0.48 17.86 -13.36
CA MET A 514 -0.90 17.69 -12.93
C MET A 514 -0.99 16.72 -11.73
N ASP A 515 -0.28 15.59 -11.78
CA ASP A 515 -0.26 14.63 -10.66
C ASP A 515 0.33 15.26 -9.41
N LEU A 516 1.45 15.99 -9.50
CA LEU A 516 2.06 16.68 -8.37
C LEU A 516 1.09 17.70 -7.76
N LEU A 517 0.44 18.52 -8.60
CA LEU A 517 -0.56 19.50 -8.17
C LEU A 517 -1.74 18.82 -7.46
N CYS A 518 -2.28 17.74 -8.04
CA CYS A 518 -3.39 17.00 -7.44
C CYS A 518 -3.02 16.37 -6.08
N LYS A 519 -1.83 15.76 -5.97
CA LYS A 519 -1.35 15.18 -4.70
C LYS A 519 -1.14 16.25 -3.62
N SER A 520 -0.58 17.40 -4.01
CA SER A 520 -0.38 18.54 -3.11
C SER A 520 -1.71 19.08 -2.61
N LEU A 521 -2.65 19.29 -3.53
CA LEU A 521 -3.95 19.85 -3.23
C LEU A 521 -4.76 18.96 -2.30
N PHE A 522 -4.82 17.66 -2.61
CA PHE A 522 -5.56 16.69 -1.80
C PHE A 522 -5.01 16.63 -0.36
N THR A 523 -3.69 16.56 -0.21
CA THR A 523 -3.06 16.46 1.11
C THR A 523 -3.26 17.75 1.92
N VAL A 524 -3.14 18.92 1.28
CA VAL A 524 -3.39 20.22 1.93
C VAL A 524 -4.84 20.34 2.36
N THR A 525 -5.82 19.91 1.56
CA THR A 525 -7.24 19.99 1.94
C THR A 525 -7.58 19.09 3.12
N GLU A 526 -6.98 17.90 3.21
CA GLU A 526 -7.20 16.98 4.33
C GLU A 526 -6.52 17.43 5.64
N ASN A 527 -5.50 18.29 5.54
CA ASN A 527 -4.70 18.79 6.68
C ASN A 527 -4.62 20.32 6.66
N ILE A 528 -5.76 20.98 6.40
CA ILE A 528 -5.79 22.42 6.10
C ILE A 528 -5.31 23.28 7.27
N ASP A 529 -5.60 22.88 8.51
CA ASP A 529 -5.20 23.60 9.72
C ASP A 529 -3.67 23.53 9.92
N GLU A 530 -3.09 22.33 9.73
CA GLU A 530 -1.65 22.11 9.75
C GLU A 530 -0.97 22.80 8.57
N ALA A 531 -1.60 22.83 7.39
CA ALA A 531 -1.07 23.50 6.20
C ALA A 531 -1.03 25.02 6.37
N ILE A 532 -2.03 25.62 7.02
CA ILE A 532 -2.05 27.06 7.33
C ILE A 532 -0.89 27.43 8.28
N SER A 533 -0.58 26.54 9.23
CA SER A 533 0.44 26.74 10.26
C SER A 533 1.80 26.09 9.96
N CYS A 534 2.02 25.60 8.73
CA CYS A 534 3.21 24.83 8.39
C CYS A 534 4.49 25.67 8.27
N GLU A 535 4.38 26.98 8.03
CA GLU A 535 5.49 27.93 8.10
C GLU A 535 5.34 28.84 9.33
N ASP A 536 6.44 29.40 9.82
CA ASP A 536 6.42 30.32 10.97
C ASP A 536 5.58 31.59 10.69
N ASP A 537 5.52 32.00 9.42
CA ASP A 537 4.66 33.09 8.95
C ASP A 537 3.30 32.52 8.50
N THR A 538 2.45 32.22 9.50
CA THR A 538 1.09 31.69 9.29
C THR A 538 0.24 32.64 8.44
N ALA A 539 0.38 33.96 8.63
CA ALA A 539 -0.39 34.95 7.87
C ALA A 539 -0.06 34.87 6.38
N ARG A 540 1.23 34.86 6.03
CA ARG A 540 1.67 34.71 4.65
C ARG A 540 1.25 33.38 4.03
N THR A 541 1.29 32.30 4.80
CA THR A 541 0.87 30.96 4.32
C THR A 541 -0.64 30.94 4.04
N THR A 542 -1.41 31.53 4.94
CA THR A 542 -2.86 31.75 4.78
C THR A 542 -3.15 32.55 3.54
N ASP A 543 -2.45 33.67 3.31
CA ASP A 543 -2.66 34.53 2.15
C ASP A 543 -2.34 33.81 0.83
N LYS A 544 -1.25 33.02 0.78
CA LYS A 544 -0.88 32.20 -0.38
C LYS A 544 -1.99 31.19 -0.72
N LEU A 545 -2.49 30.47 0.29
CA LEU A 545 -3.55 29.49 0.12
C LEU A 545 -4.87 30.17 -0.27
N ALA A 546 -5.26 31.24 0.41
CA ALA A 546 -6.44 32.02 0.09
C ALA A 546 -6.43 32.50 -1.37
N ALA A 547 -5.30 33.04 -1.84
CA ALA A 547 -5.14 33.45 -3.23
C ALA A 547 -5.32 32.27 -4.20
N PHE A 548 -4.68 31.13 -3.93
CA PHE A 548 -4.84 29.92 -4.74
C PHE A 548 -6.32 29.48 -4.81
N PHE A 549 -7.00 29.39 -3.66
CA PHE A 549 -8.40 28.99 -3.62
C PHE A 549 -9.36 30.04 -4.21
N GLN A 550 -9.01 31.32 -4.23
CA GLN A 550 -9.79 32.36 -4.93
C GLN A 550 -9.75 32.21 -6.46
N ASP A 551 -8.63 31.73 -7.02
CA ASP A 551 -8.40 31.64 -8.45
C ASP A 551 -8.89 30.33 -9.10
N LEU A 552 -9.16 29.30 -8.28
CA LEU A 552 -9.72 28.02 -8.71
C LEU A 552 -11.02 28.24 -9.50
N ASP A 553 -11.16 27.54 -10.63
CA ASP A 553 -12.45 27.39 -11.29
C ASP A 553 -13.23 26.27 -10.62
N TYR A 554 -14.17 26.65 -9.75
CA TYR A 554 -14.98 25.70 -9.01
C TYR A 554 -15.95 24.93 -9.94
N ALA A 555 -16.27 25.50 -11.11
CA ALA A 555 -17.23 24.96 -12.06
C ALA A 555 -16.62 23.93 -13.04
N ASP A 556 -15.30 23.91 -13.23
CA ASP A 556 -14.62 22.95 -14.12
C ASP A 556 -13.18 22.60 -13.70
N PRO A 557 -12.95 22.10 -12.48
CA PRO A 557 -11.62 22.12 -11.87
C PRO A 557 -10.60 21.17 -12.54
N PHE A 558 -11.04 20.02 -13.08
CA PHE A 558 -10.15 19.04 -13.74
C PHE A 558 -10.95 18.19 -14.74
N THR A 559 -10.99 18.62 -15.99
CA THR A 559 -11.48 17.82 -17.13
C THR A 559 -10.29 17.14 -17.80
N SER A 560 -9.83 16.00 -17.27
CA SER A 560 -8.99 15.06 -18.04
C SER A 560 -9.70 13.73 -18.18
N HIS A 561 -9.65 13.18 -19.40
CA HIS A 561 -10.35 11.97 -19.82
C HIS A 561 -9.75 10.66 -19.29
N ASP A 562 -8.77 10.68 -18.37
CA ASP A 562 -8.10 9.45 -17.95
C ASP A 562 -7.87 9.32 -16.44
N LEU A 563 -8.39 8.18 -15.96
CA LEU A 563 -7.94 7.32 -14.87
C LEU A 563 -7.45 8.03 -13.59
N TYR A 564 -8.38 8.43 -12.74
CA TYR A 564 -8.42 8.23 -11.27
C TYR A 564 -9.32 9.31 -10.66
N LEU A 565 -10.46 8.84 -10.16
CA LEU A 565 -11.65 9.60 -9.72
C LEU A 565 -11.41 10.61 -8.58
N ALA A 566 -10.28 10.52 -7.89
CA ALA A 566 -9.93 11.33 -6.72
C ALA A 566 -9.49 12.77 -7.06
N ARG A 567 -9.40 13.13 -8.35
CA ARG A 567 -8.75 14.37 -8.82
C ARG A 567 -9.70 15.51 -9.16
N THR A 568 -10.97 15.48 -8.76
CA THR A 568 -11.89 16.58 -9.07
C THR A 568 -12.45 17.22 -7.80
N LEU A 569 -12.58 18.55 -7.79
CA LEU A 569 -13.12 19.32 -6.66
C LEU A 569 -14.45 18.80 -6.08
N PRO A 570 -15.39 18.23 -6.88
CA PRO A 570 -16.57 17.55 -6.33
C PRO A 570 -16.28 16.35 -5.43
N PHE A 571 -15.11 15.72 -5.55
CA PHE A 571 -14.68 14.65 -4.66
C PHE A 571 -14.18 15.21 -3.32
N TRP A 572 -13.56 16.40 -3.31
CA TRP A 572 -13.01 17.02 -2.10
C TRP A 572 -14.11 17.50 -1.16
N PHE A 573 -15.25 17.91 -1.71
CA PHE A 573 -16.43 18.32 -0.95
C PHE A 573 -17.33 17.15 -0.52
N LYS A 574 -16.86 15.89 -0.61
CA LYS A 574 -17.59 14.69 -0.20
C LYS A 574 -16.97 13.98 1.01
N SER A 575 -15.83 14.45 1.54
CA SER A 575 -15.22 13.90 2.75
C SER A 575 -15.74 14.62 4.02
N LYS A 576 -15.56 14.03 5.21
CA LYS A 576 -15.90 14.69 6.48
C LYS A 576 -15.06 15.95 6.70
N GLU A 577 -13.88 15.94 6.13
CA GLU A 577 -12.89 17.01 6.11
C GLU A 577 -13.40 18.22 5.29
N ALA A 578 -14.36 18.04 4.37
CA ALA A 578 -15.02 19.11 3.63
C ALA A 578 -15.69 20.17 4.52
N ALA A 579 -16.25 19.76 5.67
CA ALA A 579 -16.90 20.69 6.59
C ALA A 579 -15.91 21.72 7.17
N ARG A 580 -14.69 21.27 7.50
CA ARG A 580 -13.60 22.15 7.95
C ARG A 580 -13.15 23.07 6.82
N MET A 581 -12.99 22.50 5.62
CA MET A 581 -12.59 23.24 4.44
C MET A 581 -13.56 24.39 4.11
N ILE A 582 -14.87 24.17 4.20
CA ILE A 582 -15.87 25.22 3.95
C ILE A 582 -15.72 26.38 4.94
N SER A 583 -15.52 26.10 6.22
CA SER A 583 -15.32 27.16 7.23
C SER A 583 -14.06 27.99 6.94
N VAL A 584 -12.98 27.36 6.46
CA VAL A 584 -11.77 28.07 6.03
C VAL A 584 -12.04 28.91 4.77
N LEU A 585 -12.75 28.38 3.78
CA LEU A 585 -13.14 29.12 2.58
C LEU A 585 -14.07 30.30 2.88
N GLU A 586 -14.97 30.17 3.86
CA GLU A 586 -15.79 31.28 4.36
C GLU A 586 -14.91 32.38 4.98
N ALA A 587 -13.95 32.01 5.83
CA ALA A 587 -13.02 32.95 6.43
C ALA A 587 -12.17 33.71 5.38
N TRP A 588 -11.84 33.06 4.26
CA TRP A 588 -11.15 33.67 3.13
C TRP A 588 -12.07 34.43 2.16
N GLY A 589 -13.38 34.46 2.42
CA GLY A 589 -14.37 35.11 1.56
C GLY A 589 -14.61 34.39 0.22
N VAL A 590 -14.14 33.15 0.08
CA VAL A 590 -14.29 32.31 -1.12
C VAL A 590 -15.63 31.59 -1.14
N ALA A 591 -16.15 31.22 0.04
CA ALA A 591 -17.46 30.63 0.21
C ALA A 591 -18.39 31.58 0.99
N ARG A 592 -19.69 31.55 0.69
CA ARG A 592 -20.71 32.22 1.48
C ARG A 592 -22.00 31.42 1.56
N PRO A 593 -22.67 31.38 2.72
CA PRO A 593 -23.97 30.73 2.84
C PRO A 593 -25.03 31.50 2.02
N VAL A 594 -25.92 30.76 1.37
CA VAL A 594 -27.05 31.30 0.60
C VAL A 594 -28.32 30.49 0.89
N ALA A 595 -29.49 31.05 0.65
CA ALA A 595 -30.76 30.33 0.77
C ALA A 595 -31.07 29.57 -0.53
N ILE A 596 -31.77 28.43 -0.46
CA ILE A 596 -32.21 27.69 -1.66
C ILE A 596 -33.10 28.57 -2.54
N SER A 597 -34.05 29.27 -1.94
CA SER A 597 -34.89 30.29 -2.60
C SER A 597 -34.14 31.42 -3.30
N SER A 598 -32.84 31.63 -3.02
CA SER A 598 -32.02 32.65 -3.69
C SER A 598 -31.35 32.16 -4.98
N ILE A 599 -31.47 30.87 -5.30
CA ILE A 599 -30.88 30.25 -6.49
C ILE A 599 -31.73 30.61 -7.72
N LYS A 600 -31.14 31.32 -8.68
CA LYS A 600 -31.79 31.67 -9.96
C LYS A 600 -31.42 30.67 -11.04
N LEU A 601 -32.40 29.93 -11.56
CA LEU A 601 -32.18 28.93 -12.62
C LEU A 601 -31.55 29.51 -13.89
N THR A 602 -31.78 30.80 -14.18
CA THR A 602 -31.17 31.52 -15.31
C THR A 602 -29.65 31.70 -15.17
N CYS A 603 -29.12 31.62 -13.95
CA CYS A 603 -27.70 31.72 -13.64
C CYS A 603 -27.01 30.36 -13.61
N VAL A 604 -27.75 29.25 -13.78
CA VAL A 604 -27.18 27.90 -13.79
C VAL A 604 -26.49 27.65 -15.13
N ARG A 605 -25.22 27.25 -15.07
CA ARG A 605 -24.38 26.93 -16.22
C ARG A 605 -24.61 25.48 -16.66
N ALA A 606 -25.74 25.27 -17.32
CA ALA A 606 -26.17 23.94 -17.75
C ALA A 606 -25.28 23.30 -18.85
N ASP A 607 -24.43 24.10 -19.49
CA ASP A 607 -23.39 23.71 -20.45
C ASP A 607 -22.15 23.07 -19.80
N ARG A 608 -22.02 23.15 -18.47
CA ARG A 608 -20.90 22.59 -17.71
C ARG A 608 -21.29 21.31 -16.98
N ALA A 609 -20.28 20.50 -16.68
CA ALA A 609 -20.47 19.26 -15.93
C ALA A 609 -20.97 19.59 -14.51
N ALA A 610 -22.21 19.21 -14.21
CA ALA A 610 -22.75 19.24 -12.85
C ALA A 610 -22.62 17.86 -12.22
N ASN A 611 -22.59 17.81 -10.88
CA ASN A 611 -22.73 16.53 -10.19
C ASN A 611 -24.20 16.08 -10.27
N VAL A 612 -24.51 15.20 -11.22
CA VAL A 612 -25.89 14.72 -11.44
C VAL A 612 -26.18 13.40 -10.71
N ARG A 613 -25.21 12.83 -9.98
CA ARG A 613 -25.32 11.54 -9.28
C ARG A 613 -24.91 11.63 -7.80
N GLY A 614 -25.78 11.18 -6.90
CA GLY A 614 -25.45 10.96 -5.47
C GLY A 614 -25.20 9.48 -5.16
N GLY A 615 -24.78 9.16 -3.93
CA GLY A 615 -24.73 7.77 -3.41
C GLY A 615 -26.10 7.30 -2.90
N GLN A 616 -26.38 5.99 -2.92
CA GLN A 616 -27.73 5.45 -2.65
C GLN A 616 -28.29 5.88 -1.27
N HIS A 617 -29.48 6.48 -1.30
CA HIS A 617 -30.28 6.98 -0.16
C HIS A 617 -30.74 5.88 0.83
N GLU A 618 -30.54 4.60 0.53
CA GLU A 618 -31.19 3.46 1.22
C GLU A 618 -30.90 3.35 2.74
N TRP A 619 -29.98 4.15 3.30
CA TRP A 619 -29.51 4.03 4.69
C TRP A 619 -29.87 5.21 5.62
N GLU A 620 -30.40 6.33 5.11
CA GLU A 620 -30.79 7.50 5.92
C GLU A 620 -32.15 8.08 5.50
N PRO A 621 -33.21 8.03 6.35
CA PRO A 621 -34.56 8.50 6.02
C PRO A 621 -34.69 10.01 5.74
N THR A 622 -33.72 10.81 6.19
CA THR A 622 -33.69 12.28 6.02
C THR A 622 -32.77 12.72 4.88
N ALA A 623 -32.45 11.81 3.96
CA ALA A 623 -31.55 12.13 2.87
C ALA A 623 -32.21 12.93 1.74
N ILE A 624 -31.43 13.80 1.10
CA ILE A 624 -31.89 14.52 -0.09
C ILE A 624 -31.92 13.51 -1.28
N PRO A 625 -33.07 13.27 -1.94
CA PRO A 625 -33.14 12.29 -3.02
C PRO A 625 -32.28 12.67 -4.23
N HIS A 626 -31.97 11.71 -5.12
CA HIS A 626 -31.22 12.00 -6.34
C HIS A 626 -31.96 12.96 -7.26
N PHE A 627 -31.20 13.92 -7.79
CA PHE A 627 -31.74 14.92 -8.70
C PHE A 627 -32.08 14.37 -10.12
N PHE A 628 -31.25 13.45 -10.65
CA PHE A 628 -31.52 12.71 -11.90
C PHE A 628 -31.41 11.20 -11.69
N THR A 629 -32.54 10.54 -11.46
CA THR A 629 -32.63 9.08 -11.27
C THR A 629 -32.62 8.27 -12.57
N ASP A 630 -32.92 8.91 -13.71
CA ASP A 630 -33.17 8.24 -14.99
C ASP A 630 -31.93 8.15 -15.90
N TYR A 631 -30.76 8.49 -15.37
CA TYR A 631 -29.52 8.53 -16.15
C TYR A 631 -28.95 7.12 -16.31
N ASP A 632 -28.94 6.63 -17.55
CA ASP A 632 -28.62 5.26 -17.95
C ASP A 632 -27.21 4.81 -17.51
N SER A 633 -27.12 3.65 -16.86
CA SER A 633 -25.89 3.08 -16.30
C SER A 633 -24.91 2.53 -17.34
N ASP A 634 -25.34 2.38 -18.60
CA ASP A 634 -24.56 1.74 -19.67
C ASP A 634 -23.66 2.68 -20.48
N LYS A 635 -23.69 3.99 -20.23
CA LYS A 635 -22.71 4.92 -20.81
C LYS A 635 -21.53 5.00 -19.86
N ASN A 636 -20.34 4.61 -20.32
CA ASN A 636 -19.01 4.72 -19.66
C ASN A 636 -18.61 6.17 -19.27
N LEU A 637 -19.50 6.94 -18.65
CA LEU A 637 -19.25 8.25 -18.09
C LEU A 637 -18.76 8.05 -16.66
N GLN A 638 -17.48 8.33 -16.45
CA GLN A 638 -16.85 8.34 -15.12
C GLN A 638 -17.67 9.24 -14.16
N TRP A 639 -18.43 8.61 -13.27
CA TRP A 639 -19.04 9.20 -12.07
C TRP A 639 -20.01 10.38 -12.28
N GLY A 640 -21.01 10.23 -13.15
CA GLY A 640 -22.21 11.08 -13.09
C GLY A 640 -21.93 12.56 -13.33
N LYS A 641 -20.97 12.86 -14.20
CA LYS A 641 -20.71 14.19 -14.73
C LYS A 641 -21.34 14.28 -16.10
N ALA A 642 -22.44 15.02 -16.17
CA ALA A 642 -23.13 15.34 -17.40
C ALA A 642 -23.42 16.83 -17.41
N SER A 643 -23.44 17.39 -18.61
CA SER A 643 -24.00 18.73 -18.79
C SER A 643 -25.48 18.65 -18.45
N LEU A 644 -26.01 19.53 -17.60
CA LEU A 644 -27.46 19.55 -17.30
C LEU A 644 -28.29 19.68 -18.58
N SER A 645 -27.75 20.36 -19.60
CA SER A 645 -28.35 20.50 -20.94
C SER A 645 -28.59 19.17 -21.68
N GLN A 646 -27.92 18.08 -21.28
CA GLN A 646 -28.15 16.74 -21.84
C GLN A 646 -29.44 16.09 -21.31
N ASN A 647 -30.05 16.65 -20.26
CA ASN A 647 -31.32 16.18 -19.71
C ASN A 647 -32.48 17.10 -20.16
N PRO A 648 -33.49 16.57 -20.86
CA PRO A 648 -34.71 17.32 -21.15
C PRO A 648 -35.36 17.83 -19.86
N ASN A 649 -35.92 19.04 -19.90
CA ASN A 649 -36.63 19.68 -18.77
C ASN A 649 -35.79 19.81 -17.48
N TRP A 650 -34.45 19.86 -17.57
CA TRP A 650 -33.58 19.98 -16.40
C TRP A 650 -33.91 21.17 -15.50
N GLN A 651 -34.44 22.27 -16.04
CA GLN A 651 -34.82 23.47 -15.28
C GLN A 651 -36.01 23.20 -14.37
N GLU A 652 -37.10 22.65 -14.91
CA GLU A 652 -38.31 22.29 -14.15
C GLU A 652 -37.95 21.28 -13.07
N ARG A 653 -37.20 20.24 -13.43
CA ARG A 653 -36.72 19.24 -12.47
C ARG A 653 -35.90 19.89 -11.36
N LEU A 654 -34.93 20.77 -11.69
CA LEU A 654 -34.07 21.41 -10.69
C LEU A 654 -34.90 22.27 -9.75
N GLN A 655 -35.88 22.97 -10.28
CA GLN A 655 -36.81 23.75 -9.48
C GLN A 655 -37.60 22.88 -8.51
N GLU A 656 -38.23 21.80 -9.01
CA GLU A 656 -38.99 20.86 -8.19
C GLU A 656 -38.12 20.23 -7.10
N HIS A 657 -36.87 19.88 -7.42
CA HIS A 657 -35.94 19.29 -6.47
C HIS A 657 -35.52 20.27 -5.37
N LEU A 658 -35.16 21.50 -5.73
CA LEU A 658 -34.83 22.55 -4.77
C LEU A 658 -36.03 22.88 -3.88
N GLN A 659 -37.24 22.95 -4.46
CA GLN A 659 -38.48 23.17 -3.71
C GLN A 659 -38.78 22.01 -2.76
N ALA A 660 -38.59 20.77 -3.18
CA ALA A 660 -38.78 19.60 -2.33
C ALA A 660 -37.82 19.59 -1.12
N ILE A 661 -36.57 20.06 -1.29
CA ILE A 661 -35.63 20.21 -0.17
C ILE A 661 -36.16 21.21 0.87
N GLU A 662 -36.70 22.35 0.42
CA GLU A 662 -37.29 23.36 1.31
C GLU A 662 -38.59 22.88 1.96
N GLU A 663 -39.53 22.31 1.19
CA GLU A 663 -40.85 21.87 1.67
C GLU A 663 -40.78 20.70 2.67
N LEU A 664 -39.83 19.78 2.47
CA LEU A 664 -39.61 18.64 3.36
C LEU A 664 -38.70 18.98 4.54
N GLU A 665 -38.27 20.24 4.67
CA GLU A 665 -37.33 20.72 5.70
C GLU A 665 -36.09 19.82 5.83
N LEU A 666 -35.60 19.32 4.69
CA LEU A 666 -34.44 18.43 4.71
C LEU A 666 -33.24 19.20 5.26
N PRO A 667 -32.40 18.58 6.11
CA PRO A 667 -31.18 19.21 6.56
C PRO A 667 -30.34 19.50 5.32
N ALA A 668 -30.19 20.78 4.97
CA ALA A 668 -29.45 21.24 3.82
C ALA A 668 -28.76 22.58 4.13
N ARG A 669 -27.45 22.66 3.87
CA ARG A 669 -26.69 23.92 3.88
C ARG A 669 -26.25 24.24 2.47
N VAL A 670 -26.53 25.45 2.02
CA VAL A 670 -26.20 25.87 0.67
C VAL A 670 -25.12 26.94 0.69
N TYR A 671 -24.09 26.72 -0.10
CA TYR A 671 -22.97 27.62 -0.24
C TYR A 671 -22.81 28.03 -1.69
N LEU A 672 -22.60 29.32 -1.92
CA LEU A 672 -21.97 29.78 -3.14
C LEU A 672 -20.45 29.78 -2.91
N ILE A 673 -19.71 29.11 -3.79
CA ILE A 673 -18.25 29.02 -3.71
C ILE A 673 -17.65 29.53 -5.02
N GLY A 674 -16.63 30.38 -4.94
CA GLY A 674 -15.98 31.00 -6.09
C GLY A 674 -16.68 32.28 -6.57
N LYS A 675 -16.26 32.81 -7.73
CA LYS A 675 -16.75 34.11 -8.24
C LYS A 675 -17.05 34.09 -9.75
N GLY A 676 -18.18 34.69 -10.13
CA GLY A 676 -18.60 34.84 -11.53
C GLY A 676 -18.73 33.49 -12.24
N LYS A 677 -18.18 33.39 -13.46
CA LYS A 677 -18.21 32.18 -14.31
C LYS A 677 -17.51 30.96 -13.70
N LYS A 678 -16.68 31.17 -12.68
CA LYS A 678 -15.91 30.14 -11.97
C LYS A 678 -16.61 29.65 -10.70
N SER A 679 -17.87 30.07 -10.45
CA SER A 679 -18.56 29.74 -9.20
C SER A 679 -19.45 28.51 -9.29
N VAL A 680 -19.71 27.90 -8.14
CA VAL A 680 -20.68 26.81 -7.98
C VAL A 680 -21.60 27.09 -6.82
N ILE A 681 -22.82 26.57 -6.91
CA ILE A 681 -23.66 26.34 -5.75
C ILE A 681 -23.40 24.93 -5.26
N SER A 682 -23.02 24.81 -3.99
CA SER A 682 -22.85 23.53 -3.31
C SER A 682 -23.94 23.35 -2.26
N ILE A 683 -24.75 22.29 -2.38
CA ILE A 683 -25.83 21.94 -1.44
C ILE A 683 -25.38 20.72 -0.64
N TYR A 684 -25.19 20.89 0.66
CA TYR A 684 -24.76 19.85 1.59
C TYR A 684 -25.91 19.36 2.43
N GLN A 685 -26.17 18.06 2.44
CA GLN A 685 -27.21 17.50 3.29
C GLN A 685 -26.86 17.61 4.79
N ASN A 686 -25.77 16.98 5.21
CA ASN A 686 -25.43 16.97 6.64
C ASN A 686 -23.91 16.86 6.81
N ILE A 687 -23.29 17.97 7.20
CA ILE A 687 -21.85 18.05 7.46
C ILE A 687 -21.39 17.11 8.59
N ASN A 688 -22.32 16.65 9.44
CA ASN A 688 -22.06 15.72 10.54
C ASN A 688 -22.42 14.27 10.21
N ALA A 689 -22.93 13.97 9.00
CA ALA A 689 -23.27 12.61 8.62
C ALA A 689 -22.03 11.72 8.49
N SER A 690 -22.24 10.40 8.61
CA SER A 690 -21.19 9.41 8.44
C SER A 690 -20.62 9.42 7.02
N THR A 691 -21.44 9.77 6.03
CA THR A 691 -21.11 9.93 4.61
C THR A 691 -21.66 11.26 4.08
N PRO A 692 -20.93 12.38 4.26
CA PRO A 692 -21.43 13.69 3.89
C PRO A 692 -21.54 13.87 2.38
N TRP A 693 -22.72 14.35 2.02
CA TRP A 693 -23.20 14.63 0.69
C TRP A 693 -22.97 16.01 0.09
N SER A 694 -22.61 16.19 -1.18
CA SER A 694 -22.80 17.49 -1.84
C SER A 694 -23.28 17.43 -3.29
N TYR A 695 -24.28 18.25 -3.61
CA TYR A 695 -24.61 18.62 -4.99
C TYR A 695 -23.82 19.84 -5.40
N ILE A 696 -23.27 19.82 -6.61
CA ILE A 696 -22.50 20.93 -7.16
C ILE A 696 -23.15 21.34 -8.47
N ILE A 697 -23.62 22.58 -8.49
CA ILE A 697 -24.31 23.21 -9.61
C ILE A 697 -23.42 24.34 -10.11
N PRO A 698 -22.82 24.22 -11.31
CA PRO A 698 -22.15 25.33 -11.97
C PRO A 698 -23.05 26.56 -12.04
N TYR A 699 -22.56 27.70 -11.54
CA TYR A 699 -23.37 28.89 -11.35
C TYR A 699 -22.61 30.14 -11.78
N ASP A 700 -23.29 31.05 -12.46
CA ASP A 700 -22.71 32.31 -12.91
C ASP A 700 -23.50 33.49 -12.34
N GLN A 701 -22.87 34.21 -11.42
CA GLN A 701 -23.46 35.39 -10.79
C GLN A 701 -23.27 36.68 -11.59
N SER A 702 -22.54 36.64 -12.71
CA SER A 702 -22.19 37.85 -13.48
C SER A 702 -23.38 38.50 -14.19
#